data_AF-A0A936MA20-F1
#
_entry.id   AF-A0A936MA20-F1
#
_cell.length_a   1.000
_cell.length_b   1.000
_cell.length_c   1.000
_cell.angle_alpha   90.00
_cell.angle_beta   90.00
_cell.angle_gamma   90.00
#
_symmetry.space_group_name_H-M   'P 1'
#
loop_
_entity.id
_entity.type
_entity.pdbx_description
1 polymer ?
#
loop_
_entity_poly.entity_id
_entity_poly.type
_entity_poly.pdbx_seq_one_letter_code
_entity_poly.pdbx_strand_id
1 'polypeptide(L)'
;MVRLRNRINFAHRPADESSYPDLLNLQLDSYQEFLQEEVPPSQRAVAGLQQAFVTNFPIEDNSEVFQLEFLEYSIEKPKYNEDECRERELTYAKALKAKLRLSSKADPSSEDYIDPIEQEVYLGNIPAMTPRGTFIINGAERVIVAQLHRSPGVFFADAVHPNGTRIFTARIIPFKGSWVEFTTDIHDVMYAYIDRKKKFPVTTLLRALGFSSDEQILTLFNMSVTVPAADITEAYLGRRIGSDVIDLSTGEILAVRDMVIDDALLDIIKTADLTEVKFFSYENAADEPVLAKTLAKDTTKTREDALEAIYRQLRSTDAPDVETAAALLDKLFFNPKRYDLGVVGRFRINDKLGIQDVPLSHTTLRIDDIIEIIKYLIDLHGQKHNVDDIDHLGNRRVRTVGEQLSAQFNLGLSRMSRTIKERLSVHDGETTTPAELVNARTITSVVNQFFGTNQLSQFMDQTNPLSELTHKRRTSALGPGGLTRERAGFEVRDVHYTHYGRLCPIETPEGPNIGLISSLSIHARINHFGFIETPYHKVEHGKVTDVIEYLTAEKEEGKLIAPASTETDKDSMLLGERVKARLSGDFLVVSPKDIEYMDITTDQITSPAASLIPFLEHDDANRALMGSNMQRQGVPLLKPKAPLIGTGMEARVAHDSRALTAAEGDGIVEYVCADFIRVRYDDIRTDVQKLVSFDNDNTKTYRLLKFFRTNQDTCINQRPLVVADQRVKKGQPLADGAATELGELALGQNVLVAFMPWRGYNFEDAIIISERLVAEDIYTSIHIEESTLQVRDTKRGEEEFTKEIPNVSEEATKDLDDFGIIRMGAKVREGDILIGKITPKGETDPTPEEKLLRAIFGDKAGDVKDASMKASPGLKGVVINTKLFSRRVMTSDDQIRQEEKKRQEQISKREQKTLKQHEDDTARRLAKVLDGMTTLGIRLTNDKVVFRGGTALTAKDVMTKYDDGALKLELLDMDADWFSEDDKMSLVRQLLHNYAIHKNDISATAKSERNKIAAGDELQPGILQMAKVYVAKKRKLQVGDKMAGRHGNKGIVSKIVAIEDMPFLPDGTPVDIVLNPLGVPSRMNLGQLYETALGWAAKKLGVHFATPIFDGATWDEVGDYLEKAGLPRTGKTILFDGRTGDQFDHVITVGVIYMLKLSHLVEDKIHARSIGPYSLITQQPLGGKAQFGGQRLGEMEVWALEAYGAAHTLQEMLTVKSDDVQGRAKMYETIVKGENMPNPNIPESFNVLVRELQGLCLDIVIE
;
A
#
# COMPACT_ATOMS: atom_id res chain seq x y z
N MET A 1 -2.41 -13.07 22.38
CA MET A 1 -0.96 -12.78 22.34
C MET A 1 -0.39 -13.07 23.73
N VAL A 2 0.87 -13.48 23.89
CA VAL A 2 1.47 -13.73 25.21
C VAL A 2 2.66 -12.80 25.43
N ARG A 3 2.62 -11.97 26.49
CA ARG A 3 3.74 -11.11 26.89
C ARG A 3 4.74 -11.90 27.73
N LEU A 4 6.01 -11.86 27.36
CA LEU A 4 7.10 -12.50 28.11
C LEU A 4 7.69 -11.58 29.19
N ARG A 5 7.51 -10.26 29.05
CA ARG A 5 8.01 -9.25 29.98
C ARG A 5 6.85 -8.59 30.72
N ASN A 6 6.97 -8.49 32.04
CA ASN A 6 6.02 -7.77 32.87
C ASN A 6 6.45 -6.30 32.97
N ARG A 7 5.51 -5.38 32.72
CA ARG A 7 5.68 -3.93 32.86
C ARG A 7 4.73 -3.40 33.92
N ILE A 8 5.20 -2.49 34.76
CA ILE A 8 4.36 -1.73 35.67
C ILE A 8 3.63 -0.68 34.83
N ASN A 9 2.32 -0.79 34.73
CA ASN A 9 1.48 0.08 33.90
C ASN A 9 0.87 1.21 34.74
N PHE A 10 0.96 2.44 34.24
CA PHE A 10 0.39 3.64 34.86
C PHE A 10 -1.02 3.98 34.37
N ALA A 11 -1.54 3.27 33.37
CA ALA A 11 -2.89 3.53 32.85
C ALA A 11 -3.96 3.46 33.94
N HIS A 12 -4.89 4.43 33.97
CA HIS A 12 -6.05 4.37 34.85
C HIS A 12 -6.99 3.22 34.45
N ARG A 13 -7.15 3.00 33.13
CA ARG A 13 -7.87 1.86 32.56
C ARG A 13 -6.95 1.08 31.61
N PRO A 14 -6.34 -0.03 32.05
CA PRO A 14 -5.55 -0.85 31.14
C PRO A 14 -6.45 -1.40 30.04
N ALA A 15 -6.08 -1.12 28.79
CA ALA A 15 -6.83 -1.59 27.62
C ALA A 15 -6.90 -3.13 27.58
N ASP A 16 -8.08 -3.67 27.29
CA ASP A 16 -8.21 -5.11 27.05
C ASP A 16 -7.50 -5.46 25.74
N GLU A 17 -6.64 -6.48 25.76
CA GLU A 17 -5.90 -6.90 24.57
C GLU A 17 -6.82 -7.38 23.43
N SER A 18 -8.06 -7.79 23.75
CA SER A 18 -9.09 -8.17 22.77
C SER A 18 -9.58 -7.00 21.91
N SER A 19 -9.47 -5.76 22.41
CA SER A 19 -9.99 -4.55 21.75
C SER A 19 -9.16 -4.09 20.55
N TYR A 20 -7.91 -4.52 20.47
CA TYR A 20 -6.99 -4.14 19.40
C TYR A 20 -7.13 -5.10 18.20
N PRO A 21 -7.40 -4.58 16.98
CA PRO A 21 -7.36 -5.40 15.78
C PRO A 21 -5.93 -5.83 15.45
N ASP A 22 -5.78 -6.87 14.64
CA ASP A 22 -4.49 -7.17 14.02
C ASP A 22 -4.16 -6.05 13.03
N LEU A 23 -2.97 -5.46 13.21
CA LEU A 23 -2.54 -4.30 12.48
C LEU A 23 -2.28 -4.57 10.97
N LEU A 24 -2.20 -5.81 10.53
CA LEU A 24 -2.02 -6.18 9.12
C LEU A 24 -3.30 -6.58 8.39
N ASN A 25 -4.42 -6.77 9.10
CA ASN A 25 -5.67 -7.29 8.53
C ASN A 25 -6.17 -6.49 7.33
N LEU A 26 -5.97 -5.17 7.31
CA LEU A 26 -6.34 -4.33 6.16
C LEU A 26 -5.81 -4.88 4.81
N GLN A 27 -4.56 -5.35 4.80
CA GLN A 27 -3.91 -5.85 3.59
C GLN A 27 -4.31 -7.30 3.30
N LEU A 28 -4.28 -8.13 4.35
CA LEU A 28 -4.53 -9.57 4.24
C LEU A 28 -6.00 -9.85 3.88
N ASP A 29 -6.94 -9.30 4.65
CA ASP A 29 -8.37 -9.52 4.47
C ASP A 29 -8.80 -9.01 3.09
N SER A 30 -8.33 -7.81 2.69
CA SER A 30 -8.64 -7.25 1.38
C SER A 30 -8.15 -8.11 0.21
N TYR A 31 -7.00 -8.75 0.34
CA TYR A 31 -6.47 -9.62 -0.71
C TYR A 31 -7.15 -11.00 -0.72
N GLN A 32 -7.52 -11.51 0.45
CA GLN A 32 -8.32 -12.74 0.58
C GLN A 32 -9.72 -12.55 0.00
N GLU A 33 -10.39 -11.44 0.27
CA GLU A 33 -11.68 -11.07 -0.34
C GLU A 33 -11.59 -10.93 -1.87
N PHE A 34 -10.43 -10.49 -2.38
CA PHE A 34 -10.19 -10.40 -3.81
C PHE A 34 -10.07 -11.77 -4.50
N LEU A 35 -9.34 -12.71 -3.89
CA LEU A 35 -9.06 -14.03 -4.47
C LEU A 35 -10.11 -15.11 -4.18
N GLN A 36 -10.74 -15.10 -2.99
CA GLN A 36 -11.69 -16.12 -2.52
C GLN A 36 -11.25 -17.57 -2.77
N GLU A 37 -9.95 -17.85 -2.58
CA GLU A 37 -9.32 -19.14 -2.92
C GLU A 37 -9.87 -20.31 -2.10
N GLU A 38 -10.15 -20.08 -0.81
CA GLU A 38 -10.67 -21.10 0.12
C GLU A 38 -12.19 -21.30 0.02
N VAL A 39 -12.89 -20.50 -0.79
CA VAL A 39 -14.35 -20.56 -0.92
C VAL A 39 -14.73 -21.43 -2.13
N PRO A 40 -15.59 -22.46 -1.94
CA PRO A 40 -16.08 -23.29 -3.03
C PRO A 40 -16.74 -22.45 -4.14
N PRO A 41 -16.58 -22.79 -5.43
CA PRO A 41 -17.10 -21.98 -6.55
C PRO A 41 -18.57 -21.59 -6.43
N SER A 42 -19.42 -22.49 -5.90
CA SER A 42 -20.87 -22.25 -5.72
C SER A 42 -21.23 -21.29 -4.58
N GLN A 43 -20.31 -21.04 -3.64
CA GLN A 43 -20.52 -20.17 -2.47
C GLN A 43 -19.75 -18.85 -2.55
N ARG A 44 -19.02 -18.59 -3.65
CA ARG A 44 -18.25 -17.35 -3.84
C ARG A 44 -19.18 -16.14 -3.92
N ALA A 45 -18.86 -15.10 -3.15
CA ALA A 45 -19.55 -13.83 -3.24
C ALA A 45 -19.15 -13.09 -4.52
N VAL A 46 -20.05 -12.26 -5.06
CA VAL A 46 -19.80 -11.43 -6.26
C VAL A 46 -18.92 -10.23 -5.89
N ALA A 47 -17.66 -10.51 -5.55
CA ALA A 47 -16.64 -9.53 -5.17
C ALA A 47 -15.28 -9.91 -5.80
N GLY A 48 -14.38 -8.94 -5.92
CA GLY A 48 -13.00 -9.19 -6.37
C GLY A 48 -12.91 -9.79 -7.78
N LEU A 49 -12.19 -10.90 -7.93
CA LEU A 49 -12.05 -11.62 -9.20
C LEU A 49 -13.40 -12.12 -9.75
N GLN A 50 -14.27 -12.65 -8.88
CA GLN A 50 -15.57 -13.18 -9.30
C GLN A 50 -16.42 -12.08 -9.95
N GLN A 51 -16.46 -10.89 -9.33
CA GLN A 51 -17.15 -9.73 -9.89
C GLN A 51 -16.55 -9.30 -11.23
N ALA A 52 -15.22 -9.32 -11.38
CA ALA A 52 -14.55 -8.96 -12.62
C ALA A 52 -14.90 -9.92 -13.78
N PHE A 53 -15.05 -11.22 -13.51
CA PHE A 53 -15.52 -12.19 -14.50
C PHE A 53 -17.00 -11.97 -14.85
N VAL A 54 -17.88 -11.92 -13.85
CA VAL A 54 -19.34 -11.74 -14.05
C VAL A 54 -19.67 -10.42 -14.77
N THR A 55 -18.85 -9.39 -14.60
CA THR A 55 -19.06 -8.10 -15.29
C THR A 55 -18.73 -8.16 -16.78
N ASN A 56 -17.75 -8.98 -17.19
CA ASN A 56 -17.26 -9.05 -18.56
C ASN A 56 -17.83 -10.22 -19.38
N PHE A 57 -18.33 -11.26 -18.71
CA PHE A 57 -18.93 -12.45 -19.32
C PHE A 57 -20.45 -12.48 -19.02
N PRO A 58 -21.29 -13.03 -19.91
CA PRO A 58 -20.94 -13.71 -21.17
C PRO A 58 -20.51 -12.74 -22.27
N ILE A 59 -19.67 -13.24 -23.19
CA ILE A 59 -19.22 -12.50 -24.37
C ILE A 59 -19.92 -13.10 -25.59
N GLU A 60 -20.70 -12.27 -26.27
CA GLU A 60 -21.43 -12.62 -27.49
C GLU A 60 -20.81 -11.96 -28.71
N ASP A 61 -20.84 -12.68 -29.82
CA ASP A 61 -20.50 -12.15 -31.13
C ASP A 61 -21.48 -11.06 -31.60
N ASN A 62 -21.09 -10.23 -32.58
CA ASN A 62 -21.99 -9.24 -33.21
C ASN A 62 -23.22 -9.87 -33.87
N SER A 63 -23.11 -11.09 -34.40
CA SER A 63 -24.22 -11.83 -34.99
C SER A 63 -24.95 -12.75 -34.01
N GLU A 64 -24.58 -12.73 -32.71
CA GLU A 64 -25.18 -13.55 -31.65
C GLU A 64 -25.19 -15.08 -31.90
N VAL A 65 -24.29 -15.56 -32.78
CA VAL A 65 -24.14 -16.99 -33.12
C VAL A 65 -23.30 -17.72 -32.07
N PHE A 66 -22.20 -17.10 -31.63
CA PHE A 66 -21.30 -17.67 -30.63
C PHE A 66 -21.44 -16.93 -29.30
N GLN A 67 -21.48 -17.69 -28.21
CA GLN A 67 -21.48 -17.18 -26.84
C GLN A 67 -20.39 -17.89 -26.03
N LEU A 68 -19.52 -17.10 -25.41
CA LEU A 68 -18.49 -17.56 -24.50
C LEU A 68 -18.90 -17.25 -23.06
N GLU A 69 -19.15 -18.28 -22.27
CA GLU A 69 -19.54 -18.20 -20.87
C GLU A 69 -18.36 -18.52 -19.94
N PHE A 70 -18.39 -17.89 -18.76
CA PHE A 70 -17.49 -18.18 -17.66
C PHE A 70 -18.21 -19.08 -16.64
N LEU A 71 -17.60 -20.22 -16.28
CA LEU A 71 -18.14 -21.13 -15.27
C LEU A 71 -17.48 -20.93 -13.91
N GLU A 72 -16.16 -21.13 -13.84
CA GLU A 72 -15.40 -21.03 -12.60
C GLU A 72 -13.93 -20.70 -12.88
N TYR A 73 -13.22 -20.22 -11.85
CA TYR A 73 -11.76 -20.07 -11.90
C TYR A 73 -11.08 -20.90 -10.83
N SER A 74 -9.90 -21.40 -11.18
CA SER A 74 -8.98 -22.12 -10.30
C SER A 74 -7.66 -21.34 -10.19
N ILE A 75 -7.08 -21.36 -9.00
CA ILE A 75 -5.79 -20.70 -8.72
C ILE A 75 -4.82 -21.81 -8.30
N GLU A 76 -3.72 -21.96 -9.03
CA GLU A 76 -2.71 -22.96 -8.70
C GLU A 76 -1.69 -22.42 -7.68
N LYS A 77 -1.07 -23.34 -6.93
CA LYS A 77 0.02 -22.99 -6.01
C LYS A 77 1.20 -22.38 -6.79
N PRO A 78 1.94 -21.43 -6.18
CA PRO A 78 3.10 -20.82 -6.80
C PRO A 78 4.12 -21.85 -7.25
N LYS A 79 4.76 -21.59 -8.39
CA LYS A 79 5.78 -22.48 -8.94
C LYS A 79 7.03 -22.50 -8.07
N TYR A 80 7.45 -21.35 -7.53
CA TYR A 80 8.64 -21.20 -6.69
C TYR A 80 8.25 -20.65 -5.31
N ASN A 81 9.09 -20.92 -4.31
CA ASN A 81 8.92 -20.37 -2.96
C ASN A 81 9.36 -18.89 -2.92
N GLU A 82 8.98 -18.18 -1.86
CA GLU A 82 9.36 -16.77 -1.67
C GLU A 82 10.87 -16.52 -1.78
N ASP A 83 11.68 -17.32 -1.08
CA ASP A 83 13.14 -17.19 -1.08
C ASP A 83 13.74 -17.49 -2.47
N GLU A 84 13.21 -18.50 -3.17
CA GLU A 84 13.65 -18.81 -4.54
C GLU A 84 13.34 -17.65 -5.50
N CYS A 85 12.17 -17.01 -5.36
CA CYS A 85 11.80 -15.86 -6.16
C CYS A 85 12.70 -14.64 -5.90
N ARG A 86 13.02 -14.35 -4.63
CA ARG A 86 13.95 -13.27 -4.23
C ARG A 86 15.33 -13.47 -4.85
N GLU A 87 15.86 -14.68 -4.73
CA GLU A 87 17.21 -15.01 -5.18
C GLU A 87 17.36 -14.98 -6.70
N ARG A 88 16.37 -15.48 -7.43
CA ARG A 88 16.37 -15.59 -8.90
C ARG A 88 15.85 -14.34 -9.62
N GLU A 89 15.50 -13.29 -8.88
CA GLU A 89 14.88 -12.06 -9.44
C GLU A 89 13.57 -12.33 -10.19
N LEU A 90 12.80 -13.29 -9.71
CA LEU A 90 11.50 -13.67 -10.25
C LEU A 90 10.36 -13.04 -9.44
N THR A 91 9.17 -13.01 -10.05
CA THR A 91 7.95 -12.57 -9.37
C THR A 91 7.28 -13.77 -8.71
N TYR A 92 6.94 -13.64 -7.42
CA TYR A 92 6.16 -14.65 -6.70
C TYR A 92 4.70 -14.55 -7.11
N ALA A 93 4.23 -15.54 -7.88
CA ALA A 93 2.90 -15.50 -8.48
C ALA A 93 2.26 -16.89 -8.53
N LYS A 94 0.92 -16.87 -8.48
CA LYS A 94 0.03 -18.02 -8.69
C LYS A 94 -0.50 -18.00 -10.11
N ALA A 95 -0.66 -19.18 -10.73
CA ALA A 95 -1.27 -19.28 -12.05
C ALA A 95 -2.79 -19.19 -11.95
N LEU A 96 -3.41 -18.30 -12.73
CA LEU A 96 -4.87 -18.19 -12.85
C LEU A 96 -5.35 -18.99 -14.06
N LYS A 97 -6.30 -19.88 -13.84
CA LYS A 97 -7.00 -20.59 -14.88
C LYS A 97 -8.50 -20.36 -14.75
N ALA A 98 -9.20 -20.31 -15.87
CA ALA A 98 -10.65 -20.19 -15.93
C ALA A 98 -11.24 -21.30 -16.79
N LYS A 99 -12.30 -21.94 -16.31
CA LYS A 99 -13.10 -22.88 -17.08
C LYS A 99 -14.14 -22.09 -17.88
N LEU A 100 -13.98 -22.10 -19.19
CA LEU A 100 -14.83 -21.37 -20.13
C LEU A 100 -15.64 -22.37 -20.96
N ARG A 101 -16.87 -21.99 -21.29
CA ARG A 101 -17.76 -22.76 -22.16
C ARG A 101 -18.05 -21.93 -23.41
N LEU A 102 -17.67 -22.45 -24.58
CA LEU A 102 -18.06 -21.86 -25.85
C LEU A 102 -19.26 -22.63 -26.39
N SER A 103 -20.34 -21.91 -26.66
CA SER A 103 -21.57 -22.47 -27.21
C SER A 103 -21.89 -21.78 -28.54
N SER A 104 -22.41 -22.54 -29.50
CA SER A 104 -22.77 -22.04 -30.83
C SER A 104 -24.24 -22.26 -31.14
N LYS A 105 -24.89 -21.36 -31.86
CA LYS A 105 -26.24 -21.59 -32.40
C LYS A 105 -26.14 -22.36 -33.71
N ALA A 106 -26.96 -23.41 -33.86
CA ALA A 106 -27.02 -24.20 -35.10
C ALA A 106 -27.70 -23.43 -36.24
N ASP A 107 -28.65 -22.55 -35.90
CA ASP A 107 -29.30 -21.60 -36.83
C ASP A 107 -29.34 -20.20 -36.19
N PRO A 108 -29.06 -19.11 -36.94
CA PRO A 108 -29.09 -17.74 -36.40
C PRO A 108 -30.44 -17.30 -35.81
N SER A 109 -31.52 -18.02 -36.15
CA SER A 109 -32.90 -17.78 -35.67
C SER A 109 -33.32 -18.65 -34.48
N SER A 110 -32.50 -19.60 -34.04
CA SER A 110 -32.78 -20.47 -32.88
C SER A 110 -32.37 -19.79 -31.56
N GLU A 111 -33.16 -19.95 -30.50
CA GLU A 111 -32.81 -19.45 -29.16
C GLU A 111 -31.83 -20.37 -28.42
N ASP A 112 -31.79 -21.67 -28.78
CA ASP A 112 -31.00 -22.68 -28.08
C ASP A 112 -29.56 -22.78 -28.61
N TYR A 113 -28.59 -22.65 -27.70
CA TYR A 113 -27.20 -22.93 -28.00
C TYR A 113 -26.91 -24.44 -27.98
N ILE A 114 -26.24 -24.96 -29.00
CA ILE A 114 -25.92 -26.37 -29.21
C ILE A 114 -24.39 -26.52 -29.32
N ASP A 115 -23.87 -27.65 -28.86
CA ASP A 115 -22.43 -28.01 -28.82
C ASP A 115 -21.54 -27.20 -27.83
N PRO A 116 -21.70 -27.37 -26.50
CA PRO A 116 -20.85 -26.71 -25.51
C PRO A 116 -19.44 -27.34 -25.46
N ILE A 117 -18.43 -26.59 -25.90
CA ILE A 117 -17.02 -26.95 -25.69
C ILE A 117 -16.55 -26.33 -24.37
N GLU A 118 -16.38 -27.16 -23.34
CA GLU A 118 -15.81 -26.74 -22.06
C GLU A 118 -14.30 -26.97 -22.03
N GLN A 119 -13.54 -25.92 -21.71
CA GLN A 119 -12.08 -26.03 -21.57
C GLN A 119 -11.56 -25.14 -20.45
N GLU A 120 -10.57 -25.64 -19.71
CA GLU A 120 -9.80 -24.85 -18.76
C GLU A 120 -8.68 -24.08 -19.48
N VAL A 121 -8.70 -22.75 -19.38
CA VAL A 121 -7.81 -21.85 -20.09
C VAL A 121 -6.94 -21.07 -19.11
N TYR A 122 -5.65 -20.97 -19.40
CA TYR A 122 -4.70 -20.17 -18.62
C TYR A 122 -4.82 -18.68 -18.96
N LEU A 123 -5.03 -17.84 -17.94
CA LEU A 123 -5.24 -16.40 -18.08
C LEU A 123 -4.04 -15.54 -17.68
N GLY A 124 -2.98 -16.15 -17.16
CA GLY A 124 -1.78 -15.44 -16.71
C GLY A 124 -1.43 -15.75 -15.26
N ASN A 125 -0.39 -15.08 -14.78
CA ASN A 125 0.10 -15.21 -13.41
C ASN A 125 -0.36 -14.00 -12.59
N ILE A 126 -0.95 -14.25 -11.41
CA ILE A 126 -1.30 -13.23 -10.43
C ILE A 126 -0.21 -13.17 -9.36
N PRO A 127 0.43 -12.02 -9.11
CA PRO A 127 1.35 -11.85 -8.00
C PRO A 127 0.68 -12.22 -6.67
N ALA A 128 1.32 -13.11 -5.92
CA ALA A 128 0.81 -13.64 -4.67
C ALA A 128 1.29 -12.80 -3.48
N MET A 129 0.39 -12.55 -2.54
CA MET A 129 0.73 -11.87 -1.28
C MET A 129 1.40 -12.86 -0.32
N THR A 130 2.49 -12.43 0.32
CA THR A 130 3.15 -13.17 1.39
C THR A 130 2.32 -13.12 2.68
N PRO A 131 2.54 -14.02 3.65
CA PRO A 131 1.88 -13.95 4.97
C PRO A 131 2.17 -12.64 5.75
N ARG A 132 3.17 -11.87 5.32
CA ARG A 132 3.51 -10.56 5.87
C ARG A 132 2.71 -9.42 5.23
N GLY A 133 1.91 -9.66 4.19
CA GLY A 133 1.21 -8.59 3.47
C GLY A 133 2.09 -7.83 2.49
N THR A 134 3.11 -8.49 1.90
CA THR A 134 3.99 -7.93 0.87
C THR A 134 3.89 -8.73 -0.44
N PHE A 135 4.40 -8.18 -1.54
CA PHE A 135 4.49 -8.86 -2.83
C PHE A 135 5.95 -8.93 -3.28
N ILE A 136 6.37 -10.04 -3.87
CA ILE A 136 7.72 -10.17 -4.43
C ILE A 136 7.63 -9.98 -5.95
N ILE A 137 8.15 -8.87 -6.45
CA ILE A 137 8.14 -8.50 -7.87
C ILE A 137 9.57 -8.37 -8.35
N ASN A 138 9.98 -9.19 -9.31
CA ASN A 138 11.35 -9.26 -9.84
C ASN A 138 12.41 -9.38 -8.71
N GLY A 139 12.15 -10.26 -7.74
CA GLY A 139 13.00 -10.51 -6.58
C GLY A 139 12.95 -9.47 -5.45
N ALA A 140 12.37 -8.29 -5.67
CA ALA A 140 12.26 -7.25 -4.66
C ALA A 140 10.89 -7.27 -3.96
N GLU A 141 10.89 -7.06 -2.64
CA GLU A 141 9.65 -6.92 -1.90
C GLU A 141 9.03 -5.53 -2.08
N ARG A 142 7.74 -5.51 -2.42
CA ARG A 142 6.90 -4.33 -2.62
C ARG A 142 5.65 -4.37 -1.75
N VAL A 143 5.11 -3.19 -1.49
CA VAL A 143 3.82 -2.98 -0.83
C VAL A 143 2.93 -2.13 -1.72
N ILE A 144 1.64 -2.44 -1.71
CA ILE A 144 0.63 -1.57 -2.33
C ILE A 144 0.02 -0.72 -1.23
N VAL A 145 0.22 0.59 -1.35
CA VAL A 145 -0.32 1.58 -0.42
C VAL A 145 -1.80 1.80 -0.69
N ALA A 146 -2.61 1.85 0.37
CA ALA A 146 -4.04 2.13 0.24
C ALA A 146 -4.26 3.58 -0.22
N GLN A 147 -5.21 3.82 -1.11
CA GLN A 147 -5.41 5.13 -1.72
C GLN A 147 -6.63 5.84 -1.11
N LEU A 148 -6.46 7.05 -0.58
CA LEU A 148 -7.56 7.91 -0.16
C LEU A 148 -8.00 8.77 -1.35
N HIS A 149 -9.25 8.64 -1.78
CA HIS A 149 -9.80 9.41 -2.89
C HIS A 149 -11.22 9.87 -2.59
N ARG A 150 -11.77 10.79 -3.39
CA ARG A 150 -13.16 11.24 -3.23
C ARG A 150 -14.11 10.08 -3.52
N SER A 151 -15.10 9.88 -2.66
CA SER A 151 -16.11 8.86 -2.91
C SER A 151 -16.91 9.19 -4.19
N PRO A 152 -17.40 8.19 -4.94
CA PRO A 152 -18.42 8.43 -5.94
C PRO A 152 -19.69 8.99 -5.29
N GLY A 153 -20.44 9.83 -5.99
CA GLY A 153 -21.66 10.46 -5.48
C GLY A 153 -21.83 11.89 -5.97
N VAL A 154 -22.70 12.65 -5.29
CA VAL A 154 -22.95 14.08 -5.53
C VAL A 154 -22.30 14.91 -4.43
N PHE A 155 -21.70 16.04 -4.80
CA PHE A 155 -21.05 16.99 -3.89
C PHE A 155 -21.53 18.40 -4.18
N PHE A 156 -21.87 19.13 -3.13
CA PHE A 156 -22.27 20.53 -3.22
C PHE A 156 -21.17 21.42 -2.63
N ALA A 157 -20.67 22.36 -3.43
CA ALA A 157 -19.61 23.28 -3.05
C ALA A 157 -20.05 24.73 -3.31
N ASP A 158 -19.50 25.69 -2.56
CA ASP A 158 -19.55 27.10 -2.90
C ASP A 158 -18.15 27.66 -3.12
N ALA A 159 -18.06 28.69 -3.96
CA ALA A 159 -16.83 29.40 -4.24
C ALA A 159 -17.14 30.90 -4.34
N VAL A 160 -16.31 31.72 -3.69
CA VAL A 160 -16.45 33.18 -3.80
C VAL A 160 -15.67 33.63 -5.03
N HIS A 161 -16.38 34.19 -6.01
CA HIS A 161 -15.75 34.81 -7.17
C HIS A 161 -15.04 36.12 -6.74
N PRO A 162 -13.95 36.56 -7.41
CA PRO A 162 -13.21 37.78 -7.02
C PRO A 162 -14.05 39.07 -6.90
N ASN A 163 -15.26 39.10 -7.46
CA ASN A 163 -16.21 40.21 -7.33
C ASN A 163 -17.08 40.15 -6.06
N GLY A 164 -16.91 39.12 -5.22
CA GLY A 164 -17.68 38.88 -3.99
C GLY A 164 -18.95 38.03 -4.17
N THR A 165 -19.35 37.69 -5.39
CA THR A 165 -20.53 36.84 -5.63
C THR A 165 -20.21 35.38 -5.29
N ARG A 166 -21.13 34.72 -4.57
CA ARG A 166 -21.02 33.28 -4.29
C ARG A 166 -21.53 32.47 -5.47
N ILE A 167 -20.68 31.58 -5.96
CA ILE A 167 -21.00 30.61 -7.00
C ILE A 167 -21.23 29.27 -6.30
N PHE A 168 -22.38 28.65 -6.57
CA PHE A 168 -22.72 27.33 -6.06
C PHE A 168 -22.49 26.30 -7.15
N THR A 169 -22.01 25.12 -6.76
CA THR A 169 -21.68 24.05 -7.69
C THR A 169 -22.16 22.71 -7.13
N ALA A 170 -22.88 21.94 -7.92
CA ALA A 170 -23.19 20.54 -7.68
C ALA A 170 -22.39 19.66 -8.64
N ARG A 171 -21.56 18.76 -8.13
CA ARG A 171 -20.71 17.89 -8.94
C ARG A 171 -21.05 16.43 -8.70
N ILE A 172 -21.36 15.71 -9.78
CA ILE A 172 -21.61 14.27 -9.78
C ILE A 172 -20.34 13.56 -10.26
N ILE A 173 -19.79 12.72 -9.38
CA ILE A 173 -18.60 11.93 -9.61
C ILE A 173 -19.01 10.45 -9.70
N PRO A 174 -19.00 9.85 -10.89
CA PRO A 174 -19.25 8.41 -11.01
C PRO A 174 -18.04 7.58 -10.59
N PHE A 175 -18.28 6.30 -10.32
CA PHE A 175 -17.19 5.33 -10.18
C PHE A 175 -16.51 5.08 -11.53
N LYS A 176 -17.30 5.00 -12.60
CA LYS A 176 -16.88 4.91 -14.00
C LYS A 176 -17.85 5.69 -14.88
N GLY A 177 -17.34 6.57 -15.73
CA GLY A 177 -18.16 7.37 -16.65
C GLY A 177 -17.76 8.84 -16.69
N SER A 178 -18.56 9.64 -17.38
CA SER A 178 -18.33 11.09 -17.53
C SER A 178 -18.77 11.88 -16.30
N TRP A 179 -18.04 12.92 -15.94
CA TRP A 179 -18.40 13.78 -14.81
C TRP A 179 -19.44 14.80 -15.23
N VAL A 180 -20.41 15.05 -14.35
CA VAL A 180 -21.45 16.08 -14.58
C VAL A 180 -21.32 17.13 -13.49
N GLU A 181 -21.35 18.40 -13.89
CA GLU A 181 -21.20 19.52 -12.97
C GLU A 181 -22.21 20.61 -13.31
N PHE A 182 -23.00 21.01 -12.33
CA PHE A 182 -23.96 22.11 -12.39
C PHE A 182 -23.39 23.27 -11.60
N THR A 183 -23.32 24.47 -12.16
CA THR A 183 -22.80 25.65 -11.47
C THR A 183 -23.62 26.88 -11.78
N THR A 184 -23.73 27.77 -10.81
CA THR A 184 -24.25 29.12 -11.03
C THR A 184 -23.15 30.04 -11.59
N ASP A 185 -23.53 31.07 -12.32
CA ASP A 185 -22.64 32.13 -12.81
C ASP A 185 -22.87 33.41 -11.97
N ILE A 186 -22.07 34.45 -12.21
CA ILE A 186 -22.15 35.76 -11.56
C ILE A 186 -23.51 36.45 -11.77
N HIS A 187 -24.21 36.08 -12.86
CA HIS A 187 -25.53 36.61 -13.22
C HIS A 187 -26.69 35.71 -12.76
N ASP A 188 -26.46 34.79 -11.83
CA ASP A 188 -27.43 33.80 -11.37
C ASP A 188 -28.03 32.96 -12.51
N VAL A 189 -27.18 32.59 -13.47
CA VAL A 189 -27.55 31.65 -14.54
C VAL A 189 -26.90 30.31 -14.25
N MET A 190 -27.67 29.22 -14.38
CA MET A 190 -27.18 27.87 -14.14
C MET A 190 -26.67 27.21 -15.43
N TYR A 191 -25.48 26.66 -15.36
CA TYR A 191 -24.82 25.94 -16.46
C TYR A 191 -24.53 24.49 -16.08
N ALA A 192 -24.65 23.60 -17.06
CA ALA A 192 -24.16 22.22 -16.99
C ALA A 192 -22.82 22.09 -17.74
N TYR A 193 -21.94 21.29 -17.17
CA TYR A 193 -20.67 20.87 -17.75
C TYR A 193 -20.61 19.35 -17.76
N ILE A 194 -20.17 18.78 -18.88
CA ILE A 194 -19.87 17.35 -19.00
C ILE A 194 -18.36 17.23 -19.23
N ASP A 195 -17.67 16.47 -18.38
CA ASP A 195 -16.21 16.27 -18.41
C ASP A 195 -15.39 17.57 -18.44
N ARG A 196 -15.91 18.65 -17.82
CA ARG A 196 -15.32 20.00 -17.84
C ARG A 196 -15.03 20.54 -19.25
N LYS A 197 -15.84 20.14 -20.23
CA LYS A 197 -15.84 20.71 -21.58
C LYS A 197 -16.56 22.07 -21.62
N LYS A 198 -17.24 22.39 -22.72
CA LYS A 198 -18.00 23.65 -22.87
C LYS A 198 -19.25 23.64 -21.98
N LYS A 199 -19.62 24.83 -21.50
CA LYS A 199 -20.81 25.08 -20.69
C LYS A 199 -22.04 25.28 -21.56
N PHE A 200 -23.16 24.67 -21.18
CA PHE A 200 -24.48 24.92 -21.75
C PHE A 200 -25.52 25.14 -20.65
N PRO A 201 -26.60 25.89 -20.91
CA PRO A 201 -27.66 26.10 -19.93
C PRO A 201 -28.24 24.76 -19.44
N VAL A 202 -28.55 24.67 -18.14
CA VAL A 202 -29.15 23.43 -17.56
C VAL A 202 -30.49 23.10 -18.19
N THR A 203 -31.25 24.10 -18.62
CA THR A 203 -32.53 23.94 -19.33
C THR A 203 -32.35 23.22 -20.66
N THR A 204 -31.25 23.44 -21.38
CA THR A 204 -30.92 22.70 -22.60
C THR A 204 -30.74 21.20 -22.30
N LEU A 205 -30.14 20.85 -21.15
CA LEU A 205 -30.03 19.45 -20.73
C LEU A 205 -31.41 18.85 -20.43
N LEU A 206 -32.25 19.56 -19.69
CA LEU A 206 -33.60 19.10 -19.33
C LEU A 206 -34.47 18.86 -20.57
N ARG A 207 -34.36 19.72 -21.60
CA ARG A 207 -35.02 19.51 -22.89
C ARG A 207 -34.55 18.24 -23.57
N ALA A 208 -33.24 18.02 -23.62
CA ALA A 208 -32.67 16.82 -24.23
C ALA A 208 -33.12 15.53 -23.53
N LEU A 209 -33.32 15.59 -22.21
CA LEU A 209 -33.80 14.48 -21.37
C LEU A 209 -35.30 14.17 -21.50
N GLY A 210 -36.10 15.07 -22.10
CA GLY A 210 -37.50 14.80 -22.41
C GLY A 210 -38.50 15.89 -22.00
N PHE A 211 -38.07 16.94 -21.28
CA PHE A 211 -38.93 18.05 -20.88
C PHE A 211 -38.93 19.14 -21.97
N SER A 212 -39.71 18.91 -23.02
CA SER A 212 -39.61 19.68 -24.26
C SER A 212 -40.14 21.11 -24.13
N SER A 213 -41.22 21.33 -23.38
CA SER A 213 -41.84 22.66 -23.24
C SER A 213 -41.36 23.41 -22.00
N ASP A 214 -41.34 24.74 -22.10
CA ASP A 214 -40.98 25.63 -21.00
C ASP A 214 -41.91 25.47 -19.80
N GLU A 215 -43.19 25.24 -20.10
CA GLU A 215 -44.23 24.96 -19.12
C GLU A 215 -43.91 23.71 -18.28
N GLN A 216 -43.42 22.63 -18.91
CA GLN A 216 -43.04 21.42 -18.19
C GLN A 216 -41.88 21.68 -17.23
N ILE A 217 -40.87 22.44 -17.68
CA ILE A 217 -39.72 22.80 -16.84
C ILE A 217 -40.16 23.69 -15.67
N LEU A 218 -41.02 24.69 -15.91
CA LEU A 218 -41.51 25.59 -14.84
C LEU A 218 -42.37 24.85 -13.81
N THR A 219 -43.22 23.92 -14.26
CA THR A 219 -44.06 23.08 -13.39
C THR A 219 -43.19 22.16 -12.53
N LEU A 220 -42.13 21.58 -13.12
CA LEU A 220 -41.26 20.58 -12.47
C LEU A 220 -40.50 21.11 -11.24
N PHE A 221 -40.24 22.42 -11.20
CA PHE A 221 -39.61 23.10 -10.07
C PHE A 221 -40.58 23.96 -9.25
N ASN A 222 -41.90 23.74 -9.39
CA ASN A 222 -42.96 24.46 -8.67
C ASN A 222 -42.89 26.00 -8.83
N MET A 223 -42.47 26.49 -9.99
CA MET A 223 -42.30 27.93 -10.26
C MET A 223 -43.52 28.58 -10.94
N SER A 224 -44.55 27.79 -11.26
CA SER A 224 -45.80 28.27 -11.85
C SER A 224 -46.99 27.97 -10.95
N VAL A 225 -47.84 28.98 -10.73
CA VAL A 225 -49.12 28.84 -10.03
C VAL A 225 -50.24 28.93 -11.06
N THR A 226 -51.07 27.90 -11.13
CA THR A 226 -52.26 27.88 -11.99
C THR A 226 -53.42 28.52 -11.26
N VAL A 227 -54.01 29.55 -11.86
CA VAL A 227 -55.16 30.27 -11.30
C VAL A 227 -56.32 30.17 -12.30
N PRO A 228 -57.53 29.77 -11.87
CA PRO A 228 -58.70 29.81 -12.73
C PRO A 228 -58.95 31.23 -13.24
N ALA A 229 -59.33 31.39 -14.51
CA ALA A 229 -59.52 32.72 -15.10
C ALA A 229 -60.57 33.58 -14.36
N ALA A 230 -61.53 32.92 -13.69
CA ALA A 230 -62.56 33.56 -12.88
C ALA A 230 -62.03 34.26 -11.61
N ASP A 231 -60.87 33.83 -11.09
CA ASP A 231 -60.31 34.33 -9.82
C ASP A 231 -59.26 35.45 -10.04
N ILE A 232 -59.04 35.87 -11.29
CA ILE A 232 -58.05 36.89 -11.65
C ILE A 232 -58.66 38.29 -11.45
N THR A 233 -58.27 38.94 -10.36
CA THR A 233 -58.72 40.30 -9.96
C THR A 233 -57.60 41.33 -10.10
N GLU A 234 -57.87 42.61 -9.78
CA GLU A 234 -56.88 43.70 -9.77
C GLU A 234 -55.62 43.39 -8.93
N ALA A 235 -55.69 42.41 -8.01
CA ALA A 235 -54.55 41.92 -7.24
C ALA A 235 -53.43 41.24 -8.08
N TYR A 236 -53.73 40.88 -9.33
CA TYR A 236 -52.76 40.25 -10.25
C TYR A 236 -52.09 41.26 -11.21
N LEU A 237 -52.43 42.56 -11.11
CA LEU A 237 -51.75 43.63 -11.84
C LEU A 237 -50.26 43.67 -11.48
N GLY A 238 -49.39 43.73 -12.49
CA GLY A 238 -47.94 43.69 -12.31
C GLY A 238 -47.34 42.28 -12.20
N ARG A 239 -48.14 41.21 -12.13
CA ARG A 239 -47.63 39.82 -12.18
C ARG A 239 -47.29 39.41 -13.62
N ARG A 240 -46.28 38.54 -13.76
CA ARG A 240 -45.82 38.01 -15.06
C ARG A 240 -46.48 36.67 -15.39
N ILE A 241 -46.82 36.52 -16.66
CA ILE A 241 -47.42 35.31 -17.22
C ILE A 241 -46.34 34.24 -17.44
N GLY A 242 -46.60 33.02 -16.95
CA GLY A 242 -45.66 31.88 -16.97
C GLY A 242 -45.75 30.97 -18.20
N SER A 243 -46.85 31.05 -18.97
CA SER A 243 -47.05 30.29 -20.22
C SER A 243 -47.83 31.11 -21.23
N ASP A 244 -47.67 30.84 -22.52
CA ASP A 244 -48.46 31.51 -23.56
C ASP A 244 -49.95 31.28 -23.32
N VAL A 245 -50.74 32.36 -23.27
CA VAL A 245 -52.19 32.31 -23.09
C VAL A 245 -52.81 32.27 -24.47
N ILE A 246 -53.38 31.12 -24.82
CA ILE A 246 -53.97 30.86 -26.13
C ILE A 246 -55.48 30.83 -25.97
N ASP A 247 -56.18 31.55 -26.84
CA ASP A 247 -57.62 31.40 -26.97
C ASP A 247 -57.93 30.12 -27.76
N LEU A 248 -58.58 29.16 -27.11
CA LEU A 248 -58.92 27.87 -27.70
C LEU A 248 -59.95 27.99 -28.85
N SER A 249 -60.69 29.11 -28.91
CA SER A 249 -61.71 29.34 -29.94
C SER A 249 -61.16 29.94 -31.23
N THR A 250 -60.12 30.76 -31.14
CA THR A 250 -59.51 31.46 -32.29
C THR A 250 -58.13 30.90 -32.67
N GLY A 251 -57.46 30.22 -31.74
CA GLY A 251 -56.08 29.76 -31.90
C GLY A 251 -55.03 30.88 -31.84
N GLU A 252 -55.44 32.11 -31.50
CA GLU A 252 -54.54 33.26 -31.36
C GLU A 252 -53.90 33.30 -29.96
N ILE A 253 -52.62 33.70 -29.92
CA ILE A 253 -51.88 33.89 -28.66
C ILE A 253 -52.25 35.28 -28.12
N LEU A 254 -53.07 35.33 -27.07
CA LEU A 254 -53.53 36.56 -26.43
C LEU A 254 -52.42 37.24 -25.62
N ALA A 255 -51.58 36.44 -24.96
CA ALA A 255 -50.44 36.93 -24.20
C ALA A 255 -49.27 35.96 -24.36
N VAL A 256 -48.10 36.52 -24.64
CA VAL A 256 -46.85 35.76 -24.70
C VAL A 256 -46.29 35.61 -23.29
N ARG A 257 -45.63 34.49 -23.01
CA ARG A 257 -44.85 34.30 -21.78
C ARG A 257 -43.95 35.51 -21.50
N ASP A 258 -43.80 35.84 -20.22
CA ASP A 258 -43.07 37.00 -19.67
C ASP A 258 -43.77 38.35 -19.79
N MET A 259 -44.91 38.44 -20.47
CA MET A 259 -45.73 39.66 -20.44
C MET A 259 -46.25 39.94 -19.03
N VAL A 260 -46.16 41.21 -18.63
CA VAL A 260 -46.72 41.72 -17.38
C VAL A 260 -48.20 42.01 -17.62
N ILE A 261 -49.07 41.66 -16.67
CA ILE A 261 -50.48 42.06 -16.73
C ILE A 261 -50.57 43.57 -16.51
N ASP A 262 -50.95 44.27 -17.58
CA ASP A 262 -51.45 45.65 -17.55
C ASP A 262 -53.00 45.65 -17.59
N ASP A 263 -53.61 46.82 -17.36
CA ASP A 263 -55.08 46.95 -17.34
C ASP A 263 -55.71 46.50 -18.66
N ALA A 264 -55.02 46.71 -19.79
CA ALA A 264 -55.50 46.32 -21.11
C ALA A 264 -55.51 44.79 -21.31
N LEU A 265 -54.44 44.10 -20.89
CA LEU A 265 -54.32 42.66 -20.97
C LEU A 265 -55.26 41.96 -19.98
N LEU A 266 -55.48 42.55 -18.80
CA LEU A 266 -56.44 42.04 -17.82
C LEU A 266 -57.87 42.06 -18.37
N ASP A 267 -58.25 43.12 -19.09
CA ASP A 267 -59.56 43.22 -19.73
C ASP A 267 -59.71 42.21 -20.89
N ILE A 268 -58.65 41.99 -21.68
CA ILE A 268 -58.61 40.97 -22.74
C ILE A 268 -58.76 39.56 -22.16
N ILE A 269 -58.06 39.24 -21.07
CA ILE A 269 -58.15 37.94 -20.38
C ILE A 269 -59.55 37.69 -19.81
N LYS A 270 -60.23 38.74 -19.32
CA LYS A 270 -61.62 38.64 -18.82
C LYS A 270 -62.66 38.50 -19.93
N THR A 271 -62.39 39.03 -21.12
CA THR A 271 -63.32 38.95 -22.27
C THR A 271 -63.13 37.66 -23.09
N ALA A 272 -61.94 37.07 -23.05
CA ALA A 272 -61.67 35.77 -23.64
C ALA A 272 -62.21 34.62 -22.76
N ASP A 273 -62.71 33.55 -23.38
CA ASP A 273 -63.25 32.36 -22.69
C ASP A 273 -62.10 31.42 -22.27
N LEU A 274 -61.30 31.86 -21.30
CA LEU A 274 -60.14 31.13 -20.78
C LEU A 274 -60.52 30.29 -19.56
N THR A 275 -59.96 29.08 -19.45
CA THR A 275 -60.19 28.19 -18.29
C THR A 275 -59.24 28.49 -17.13
N GLU A 276 -57.95 28.64 -17.41
CA GLU A 276 -56.90 28.87 -16.43
C GLU A 276 -55.76 29.72 -17.01
N VAL A 277 -55.10 30.51 -16.16
CA VAL A 277 -53.90 31.27 -16.50
C VAL A 277 -52.80 30.92 -15.50
N LYS A 278 -51.59 30.65 -16.01
CA LYS A 278 -50.43 30.31 -15.18
C LYS A 278 -49.57 31.54 -14.96
N PHE A 279 -49.30 31.84 -13.69
CA PHE A 279 -48.42 32.93 -13.26
C PHE A 279 -47.10 32.38 -12.74
N PHE A 280 -46.03 33.17 -12.85
CA PHE A 280 -44.83 32.90 -12.08
C PHE A 280 -45.12 33.02 -10.57
N SER A 281 -44.48 32.18 -9.76
CA SER A 281 -44.67 32.15 -8.31
C SER A 281 -44.05 33.35 -7.57
N TYR A 282 -43.26 34.19 -8.25
CA TYR A 282 -42.57 35.35 -7.69
C TYR A 282 -43.11 36.67 -8.26
N GLU A 283 -43.13 37.71 -7.43
CA GLU A 283 -43.74 39.01 -7.79
C GLU A 283 -42.71 40.06 -8.27
N ASN A 284 -41.50 40.08 -7.70
CA ASN A 284 -40.46 41.05 -8.03
C ASN A 284 -39.38 40.48 -8.97
N ALA A 285 -38.89 41.28 -9.91
CA ALA A 285 -37.77 40.92 -10.79
C ALA A 285 -36.43 40.72 -10.05
N ALA A 286 -36.28 41.29 -8.85
CA ALA A 286 -35.10 41.07 -8.00
C ALA A 286 -35.11 39.67 -7.34
N ASP A 287 -36.29 39.10 -7.14
CA ASP A 287 -36.51 37.76 -6.58
C ASP A 287 -36.64 36.70 -7.69
N GLU A 288 -36.25 37.03 -8.92
CA GLU A 288 -36.31 36.14 -10.07
C GLU A 288 -35.44 34.89 -9.84
N PRO A 289 -36.03 33.69 -9.82
CA PRO A 289 -35.30 32.45 -9.58
C PRO A 289 -34.23 32.19 -10.63
N VAL A 290 -33.13 31.58 -10.21
CA VAL A 290 -31.97 31.21 -11.04
C VAL A 290 -32.40 30.49 -12.34
N LEU A 291 -33.40 29.60 -12.27
CA LEU A 291 -33.84 28.83 -13.44
C LEU A 291 -34.61 29.68 -14.46
N ALA A 292 -35.36 30.70 -14.03
CA ALA A 292 -36.05 31.63 -14.94
C ALA A 292 -35.05 32.47 -15.76
N LYS A 293 -34.01 33.00 -15.11
CA LYS A 293 -32.88 33.67 -15.77
C LYS A 293 -32.15 32.73 -16.75
N THR A 294 -32.08 31.45 -16.40
CA THR A 294 -31.46 30.41 -17.24
C THR A 294 -32.28 30.13 -18.50
N LEU A 295 -33.61 30.01 -18.38
CA LEU A 295 -34.52 29.85 -19.51
C LEU A 295 -34.45 31.03 -20.48
N ALA A 296 -34.36 32.26 -19.97
CA ALA A 296 -34.24 33.46 -20.81
C ALA A 296 -32.94 33.49 -21.64
N LYS A 297 -31.87 32.83 -21.17
CA LYS A 297 -30.57 32.77 -21.85
C LYS A 297 -30.41 31.52 -22.73
N ASP A 298 -31.32 30.55 -22.63
CA ASP A 298 -31.31 29.33 -23.42
C ASP A 298 -31.76 29.63 -24.86
N THR A 299 -30.91 29.30 -25.82
CA THR A 299 -31.20 29.50 -27.25
C THR A 299 -32.05 28.36 -27.83
N THR A 300 -32.20 27.24 -27.12
CA THR A 300 -32.91 26.05 -27.59
C THR A 300 -34.37 26.07 -27.17
N LYS A 301 -35.27 25.66 -28.07
CA LYS A 301 -36.72 25.62 -27.82
C LYS A 301 -37.29 24.22 -27.92
N THR A 302 -36.74 23.37 -28.77
CA THR A 302 -37.19 21.98 -28.96
C THR A 302 -36.17 20.98 -28.40
N ARG A 303 -36.61 19.73 -28.23
CA ARG A 303 -35.73 18.61 -27.84
C ARG A 303 -34.65 18.34 -28.91
N GLU A 304 -35.00 18.47 -30.18
CA GLU A 304 -34.09 18.24 -31.30
C GLU A 304 -32.96 19.27 -31.32
N ASP A 305 -33.31 20.56 -31.21
CA ASP A 305 -32.32 21.65 -31.12
C ASP A 305 -31.37 21.45 -29.92
N ALA A 306 -31.91 21.00 -28.79
CA ALA A 306 -31.14 20.74 -27.58
C ALA A 306 -30.15 19.57 -27.76
N LEU A 307 -30.59 18.48 -28.38
CA LEU A 307 -29.72 17.33 -28.68
C LEU A 307 -28.58 17.70 -29.64
N GLU A 308 -28.88 18.46 -30.69
CA GLU A 308 -27.85 18.96 -31.62
C GLU A 308 -26.87 19.92 -30.93
N ALA A 309 -27.38 20.85 -30.11
CA ALA A 309 -26.56 21.79 -29.37
C ALA A 309 -25.58 21.06 -28.43
N ILE A 310 -26.06 20.07 -27.67
CA ILE A 310 -25.21 19.26 -26.79
C ILE A 310 -24.20 18.44 -27.60
N TYR A 311 -24.62 17.81 -28.70
CA TYR A 311 -23.72 17.03 -29.56
C TYR A 311 -22.60 17.89 -30.13
N ARG A 312 -22.93 19.07 -30.69
CA ARG A 312 -21.99 20.04 -31.22
C ARG A 312 -21.01 20.51 -30.16
N GLN A 313 -21.47 20.72 -28.92
CA GLN A 313 -20.58 21.12 -27.83
C GLN A 313 -19.64 19.99 -27.39
N LEU A 314 -20.09 18.74 -27.41
CA LEU A 314 -19.29 17.59 -26.97
C LEU A 314 -18.26 17.11 -28.00
N ARG A 315 -18.62 17.12 -29.30
CA ARG A 315 -17.81 16.57 -30.40
C ARG A 315 -17.29 17.61 -31.40
N SER A 316 -17.69 18.89 -31.27
CA SER A 316 -17.31 19.99 -32.19
C SER A 316 -17.69 19.80 -33.65
N THR A 317 -18.37 18.70 -33.99
CA THR A 317 -18.97 18.41 -35.29
C THR A 317 -20.49 18.45 -35.16
N ASP A 318 -21.18 18.71 -36.27
CA ASP A 318 -22.63 18.55 -36.30
C ASP A 318 -23.04 17.07 -36.14
N ALA A 319 -24.24 16.86 -35.61
CA ALA A 319 -24.81 15.53 -35.48
C ALA A 319 -25.19 15.02 -36.87
N PRO A 320 -24.87 13.76 -37.21
CA PRO A 320 -25.33 13.16 -38.47
C PRO A 320 -26.86 12.98 -38.49
N ASP A 321 -27.46 12.74 -37.32
CA ASP A 321 -28.89 12.48 -37.12
C ASP A 321 -29.27 12.67 -35.64
N VAL A 322 -30.55 12.96 -35.37
CA VAL A 322 -31.09 13.18 -34.02
C VAL A 322 -31.00 11.91 -33.16
N GLU A 323 -31.18 10.72 -33.76
CA GLU A 323 -31.11 9.44 -33.06
C GLU A 323 -29.69 9.18 -32.54
N THR A 324 -28.66 9.47 -33.33
CA THR A 324 -27.25 9.38 -32.91
C THR A 324 -26.94 10.37 -31.78
N ALA A 325 -27.52 11.57 -31.81
CA ALA A 325 -27.37 12.53 -30.72
C ALA A 325 -28.06 12.07 -29.42
N ALA A 326 -29.27 11.52 -29.51
CA ALA A 326 -29.99 10.93 -28.39
C ALA A 326 -29.24 9.70 -27.83
N ALA A 327 -28.78 8.80 -28.71
CA ALA A 327 -28.01 7.62 -28.34
C ALA A 327 -26.66 7.98 -27.71
N LEU A 328 -26.06 9.12 -28.06
CA LEU A 328 -24.86 9.61 -27.39
C LEU A 328 -25.16 9.96 -25.93
N LEU A 329 -26.24 10.72 -25.68
CA LEU A 329 -26.64 11.11 -24.34
C LEU A 329 -27.00 9.89 -23.48
N ASP A 330 -27.73 8.93 -24.06
CA ASP A 330 -28.08 7.67 -23.43
C ASP A 330 -26.84 6.85 -23.03
N LYS A 331 -25.88 6.74 -23.96
CA LYS A 331 -24.57 6.10 -23.70
C LYS A 331 -23.73 6.81 -22.65
N LEU A 332 -23.95 8.11 -22.40
CA LEU A 332 -23.19 8.87 -21.43
C LEU A 332 -23.67 8.65 -20.00
N PHE A 333 -24.99 8.55 -19.74
CA PHE A 333 -25.53 8.54 -18.37
C PHE A 333 -26.34 7.29 -17.99
N PHE A 334 -27.02 6.70 -18.96
CA PHE A 334 -28.04 5.66 -18.72
C PHE A 334 -27.56 4.26 -19.08
N ASN A 335 -26.44 4.13 -19.81
CA ASN A 335 -25.90 2.85 -20.20
C ASN A 335 -24.98 2.24 -19.11
N PRO A 336 -25.33 1.07 -18.53
CA PRO A 336 -24.57 0.45 -17.43
C PRO A 336 -23.16 -0.01 -17.81
N LYS A 337 -22.88 -0.24 -19.11
CA LYS A 337 -21.52 -0.63 -19.56
C LYS A 337 -20.55 0.56 -19.52
N ARG A 338 -21.06 1.78 -19.72
CA ARG A 338 -20.24 3.01 -19.81
C ARG A 338 -20.31 3.87 -18.56
N TYR A 339 -21.46 3.92 -17.90
CA TYR A 339 -21.69 4.72 -16.72
C TYR A 339 -22.07 3.84 -15.54
N ASP A 340 -21.38 4.03 -14.42
CA ASP A 340 -21.57 3.27 -13.19
C ASP A 340 -21.22 4.18 -12.01
N LEU A 341 -22.20 4.43 -11.14
CA LEU A 341 -22.00 5.10 -9.85
C LEU A 341 -21.35 4.16 -8.82
N GLY A 342 -21.44 2.85 -9.07
CA GLY A 342 -21.19 1.83 -8.06
C GLY A 342 -22.22 1.85 -6.94
N VAL A 343 -22.18 0.82 -6.10
CA VAL A 343 -23.05 0.70 -4.91
C VAL A 343 -22.84 1.90 -3.97
N VAL A 344 -21.59 2.33 -3.81
CA VAL A 344 -21.22 3.47 -2.94
C VAL A 344 -21.80 4.78 -3.48
N GLY A 345 -21.68 5.05 -4.78
CA GLY A 345 -22.20 6.29 -5.36
C GLY A 345 -23.72 6.37 -5.30
N ARG A 346 -24.41 5.25 -5.53
CA ARG A 346 -25.86 5.16 -5.37
C ARG A 346 -26.27 5.38 -3.91
N PHE A 347 -25.59 4.73 -2.96
CA PHE A 347 -25.82 4.94 -1.53
C PHE A 347 -25.67 6.42 -1.14
N ARG A 348 -24.59 7.10 -1.59
CA ARG A 348 -24.35 8.52 -1.28
C ARG A 348 -25.41 9.44 -1.86
N ILE A 349 -25.83 9.22 -3.11
CA ILE A 349 -26.89 10.03 -3.74
C ILE A 349 -28.20 9.85 -2.97
N ASN A 350 -28.56 8.61 -2.66
CA ASN A 350 -29.79 8.28 -1.95
C ASN A 350 -29.82 8.90 -0.56
N ASP A 351 -28.74 8.75 0.21
CA ASP A 351 -28.62 9.30 1.57
C ASP A 351 -28.65 10.84 1.55
N LYS A 352 -27.89 11.46 0.64
CA LYS A 352 -27.80 12.93 0.55
C LYS A 352 -29.09 13.61 0.10
N LEU A 353 -29.83 12.99 -0.83
CA LEU A 353 -31.08 13.53 -1.37
C LEU A 353 -32.33 13.01 -0.62
N GLY A 354 -32.17 12.12 0.37
CA GLY A 354 -33.28 11.52 1.11
C GLY A 354 -34.14 10.54 0.29
N ILE A 355 -33.57 9.93 -0.76
CA ILE A 355 -34.29 9.02 -1.67
C ILE A 355 -34.22 7.59 -1.12
N GLN A 356 -35.32 7.08 -0.55
CA GLN A 356 -35.37 5.73 0.05
C GLN A 356 -35.88 4.64 -0.91
N ASP A 357 -36.55 5.01 -2.00
CA ASP A 357 -37.30 4.06 -2.86
C ASP A 357 -36.43 3.33 -3.90
N VAL A 358 -35.14 3.64 -4.01
CA VAL A 358 -34.27 3.12 -5.08
C VAL A 358 -33.29 2.06 -4.55
N PRO A 359 -33.33 0.82 -5.09
CA PRO A 359 -32.37 -0.22 -4.71
C PRO A 359 -30.92 0.17 -5.00
N LEU A 360 -30.01 -0.23 -4.10
CA LEU A 360 -28.56 0.00 -4.26
C LEU A 360 -27.94 -0.72 -5.47
N SER A 361 -28.65 -1.69 -6.05
CA SER A 361 -28.25 -2.39 -7.27
C SER A 361 -28.40 -1.55 -8.55
N HIS A 362 -29.18 -0.46 -8.51
CA HIS A 362 -29.36 0.41 -9.66
C HIS A 362 -28.26 1.46 -9.73
N THR A 363 -27.19 1.20 -10.51
CA THR A 363 -25.97 2.02 -10.48
C THR A 363 -25.84 3.06 -11.59
N THR A 364 -26.76 3.14 -12.56
CA THR A 364 -26.81 4.22 -13.56
C THR A 364 -27.54 5.43 -13.01
N LEU A 365 -27.32 6.63 -13.56
CA LEU A 365 -28.08 7.83 -13.17
C LEU A 365 -29.54 7.72 -13.65
N ARG A 366 -30.48 8.28 -12.88
CA ARG A 366 -31.87 8.49 -13.32
C ARG A 366 -32.10 9.94 -13.69
N ILE A 367 -33.10 10.18 -14.52
CA ILE A 367 -33.57 11.55 -14.81
C ILE A 367 -34.02 12.24 -13.51
N ASP A 368 -34.72 11.51 -12.64
CA ASP A 368 -35.15 12.00 -11.33
C ASP A 368 -33.97 12.39 -10.43
N ASP A 369 -32.85 11.64 -10.46
CA ASP A 369 -31.64 12.01 -9.70
C ASP A 369 -31.13 13.39 -10.14
N ILE A 370 -31.08 13.65 -11.44
CA ILE A 370 -30.62 14.93 -12.00
C ILE A 370 -31.54 16.07 -11.54
N ILE A 371 -32.85 15.84 -11.56
CA ILE A 371 -33.85 16.82 -11.14
C ILE A 371 -33.70 17.16 -9.65
N GLU A 372 -33.61 16.15 -8.78
CA GLU A 372 -33.46 16.35 -7.34
C GLU A 372 -32.13 17.05 -7.00
N ILE A 373 -31.05 16.76 -7.73
CA ILE A 373 -29.77 17.47 -7.56
C ILE A 373 -29.91 18.95 -7.94
N ILE A 374 -30.63 19.27 -9.02
CA ILE A 374 -30.88 20.67 -9.41
C ILE A 374 -31.76 21.37 -8.37
N LYS A 375 -32.80 20.71 -7.84
CA LYS A 375 -33.64 21.24 -6.74
C LYS A 375 -32.80 21.54 -5.51
N TYR A 376 -31.96 20.60 -5.08
CA TYR A 376 -31.06 20.78 -3.95
C TYR A 376 -30.11 21.97 -4.17
N LEU A 377 -29.57 22.13 -5.38
CA LEU A 377 -28.71 23.28 -5.72
C LEU A 377 -29.47 24.62 -5.66
N ILE A 378 -30.75 24.65 -6.06
CA ILE A 378 -31.61 25.84 -5.93
C ILE A 378 -31.88 26.14 -4.45
N ASP A 379 -32.17 25.13 -3.64
CA ASP A 379 -32.39 25.30 -2.19
C ASP A 379 -31.11 25.71 -1.45
N LEU A 380 -29.93 25.27 -1.93
CA LEU A 380 -28.62 25.71 -1.45
C LEU A 380 -28.38 27.19 -1.76
N HIS A 381 -28.72 27.65 -2.97
CA HIS A 381 -28.67 29.06 -3.32
C HIS A 381 -29.63 29.89 -2.45
N GLY A 382 -30.80 29.32 -2.12
CA GLY A 382 -31.77 29.88 -1.17
C GLY A 382 -31.38 29.75 0.32
N GLN A 383 -30.16 29.29 0.64
CA GLN A 383 -29.63 29.10 2.00
C GLN A 383 -30.45 28.18 2.92
N LYS A 384 -31.22 27.25 2.37
CA LYS A 384 -31.95 26.25 3.17
C LYS A 384 -31.07 25.10 3.64
N HIS A 385 -29.97 24.84 2.94
CA HIS A 385 -29.03 23.76 3.21
C HIS A 385 -27.61 24.29 3.39
N ASN A 386 -26.76 23.50 4.06
CA ASN A 386 -25.32 23.75 4.19
C ASN A 386 -24.55 23.11 3.03
N VAL A 387 -23.38 23.69 2.75
CA VAL A 387 -22.42 23.20 1.74
C VAL A 387 -21.68 21.97 2.27
N ASP A 388 -21.26 21.07 1.39
CA ASP A 388 -20.47 19.90 1.79
C ASP A 388 -19.00 20.26 2.03
N ASP A 389 -18.45 19.77 3.14
CA ASP A 389 -17.02 19.80 3.38
C ASP A 389 -16.34 18.63 2.63
N ILE A 390 -15.56 18.96 1.60
CA ILE A 390 -14.85 18.00 0.74
C ILE A 390 -13.82 17.16 1.53
N ASP A 391 -13.31 17.70 2.64
CA ASP A 391 -12.24 17.09 3.42
C ASP A 391 -12.77 16.19 4.54
N HIS A 392 -14.07 16.27 4.84
CA HIS A 392 -14.77 15.35 5.70
C HIS A 392 -14.54 13.89 5.25
N LEU A 393 -14.13 13.00 6.17
CA LEU A 393 -13.86 11.59 5.82
C LEU A 393 -15.11 10.81 5.37
N GLY A 394 -16.32 11.33 5.57
CA GLY A 394 -17.54 10.79 4.93
C GLY A 394 -17.59 11.03 3.40
N ASN A 395 -16.83 12.00 2.90
CA ASN A 395 -16.70 12.35 1.48
C ASN A 395 -15.45 11.74 0.83
N ARG A 396 -14.63 11.04 1.62
CA ARG A 396 -13.40 10.40 1.18
C ARG A 396 -13.45 8.91 1.50
N ARG A 397 -12.98 8.10 0.56
CA ARG A 397 -12.99 6.65 0.66
C ARG A 397 -11.59 6.12 0.47
N VAL A 398 -11.28 5.02 1.13
CA VAL A 398 -10.03 4.29 0.94
C VAL A 398 -10.25 3.15 -0.05
N ARG A 399 -9.45 3.13 -1.11
CA ARG A 399 -9.30 1.96 -2.00
C ARG A 399 -8.25 1.03 -1.46
N THR A 400 -8.71 -0.12 -1.02
CA THR A 400 -7.87 -1.22 -0.54
C THR A 400 -7.14 -1.91 -1.70
N VAL A 401 -6.20 -2.79 -1.38
CA VAL A 401 -5.38 -3.47 -2.40
C VAL A 401 -6.21 -4.39 -3.28
N GLY A 402 -7.15 -5.13 -2.70
CA GLY A 402 -8.05 -6.01 -3.44
C GLY A 402 -8.91 -5.25 -4.44
N GLU A 403 -9.43 -4.08 -4.08
CA GLU A 403 -10.22 -3.26 -5.00
C GLU A 403 -9.35 -2.68 -6.12
N GLN A 404 -8.15 -2.18 -5.80
CA GLN A 404 -7.23 -1.68 -6.81
C GLN A 404 -6.85 -2.77 -7.82
N LEU A 405 -6.56 -3.99 -7.35
CA LEU A 405 -6.30 -5.13 -8.21
C LEU A 405 -7.52 -5.53 -9.03
N SER A 406 -8.71 -5.58 -8.42
CA SER A 406 -9.96 -5.87 -9.13
C SER A 406 -10.20 -4.90 -10.29
N ALA A 407 -9.98 -3.60 -10.08
CA ALA A 407 -10.08 -2.60 -11.14
C ALA A 407 -9.09 -2.84 -12.29
N GLN A 408 -7.85 -3.24 -11.99
CA GLN A 408 -6.85 -3.58 -13.02
C GLN A 408 -7.20 -4.87 -13.77
N PHE A 409 -7.69 -5.90 -13.07
CA PHE A 409 -8.13 -7.14 -13.68
C PHE A 409 -9.35 -6.93 -14.58
N ASN A 410 -10.33 -6.13 -14.13
CA ASN A 410 -11.48 -5.75 -14.93
C ASN A 410 -11.07 -5.01 -16.21
N LEU A 411 -10.10 -4.09 -16.12
CA LEU A 411 -9.52 -3.44 -17.30
C LEU A 411 -8.84 -4.44 -18.24
N GLY A 412 -8.10 -5.42 -17.70
CA GLY A 412 -7.47 -6.49 -18.47
C GLY A 412 -8.49 -7.37 -19.19
N LEU A 413 -9.52 -7.84 -18.47
CA LEU A 413 -10.61 -8.65 -19.00
C LEU A 413 -11.46 -7.88 -20.03
N SER A 414 -11.69 -6.58 -19.84
CA SER A 414 -12.42 -5.74 -20.80
C SER A 414 -11.65 -5.56 -22.12
N ARG A 415 -10.31 -5.48 -22.07
CA ARG A 415 -9.47 -5.49 -23.29
C ARG A 415 -9.52 -6.85 -23.97
N MET A 416 -9.43 -7.92 -23.18
CA MET A 416 -9.50 -9.28 -23.67
C MET A 416 -10.86 -9.60 -24.31
N SER A 417 -11.96 -9.16 -23.70
CA SER A 417 -13.31 -9.40 -24.21
C SER A 417 -13.55 -8.74 -25.56
N ARG A 418 -12.99 -7.54 -25.78
CA ARG A 418 -13.00 -6.90 -27.10
C ARG A 418 -12.26 -7.73 -28.14
N THR A 419 -11.05 -8.21 -27.82
CA THR A 419 -10.27 -9.05 -28.74
C THR A 419 -10.96 -10.40 -29.02
N ILE A 420 -11.59 -11.01 -28.01
CA ILE A 420 -12.37 -12.24 -28.18
C ILE A 420 -13.56 -11.98 -29.11
N LYS A 421 -14.32 -10.89 -28.87
CA LYS A 421 -15.46 -10.52 -29.69
C LYS A 421 -15.09 -10.30 -31.16
N GLU A 422 -13.98 -9.59 -31.40
CA GLU A 422 -13.45 -9.39 -32.77
C GLU A 422 -13.02 -10.70 -33.43
N ARG A 423 -12.43 -11.64 -32.67
CA ARG A 423 -12.03 -12.96 -33.20
C ARG A 423 -13.23 -13.84 -33.53
N LEU A 424 -14.26 -13.83 -32.68
CA LEU A 424 -15.50 -14.58 -32.91
C LEU A 424 -16.19 -14.13 -34.20
N SER A 425 -16.19 -12.83 -34.51
CA SER A 425 -16.80 -12.30 -35.75
C SER A 425 -16.07 -12.68 -37.05
N VAL A 426 -14.81 -13.12 -36.98
CA VAL A 426 -13.96 -13.35 -38.17
C VAL A 426 -13.95 -14.83 -38.61
N HIS A 427 -14.27 -15.76 -37.71
CA HIS A 427 -14.16 -17.19 -37.98
C HIS A 427 -15.47 -17.80 -38.48
N ASP A 428 -15.62 -17.87 -39.81
CA ASP A 428 -16.65 -18.65 -40.48
C ASP A 428 -16.15 -20.07 -40.75
N GLY A 429 -16.60 -21.07 -39.97
CA GLY A 429 -16.63 -22.48 -40.38
C GLY A 429 -15.63 -23.46 -39.76
N GLU A 430 -14.75 -23.07 -38.84
CA GLU A 430 -13.88 -23.99 -38.07
C GLU A 430 -14.31 -24.08 -36.59
N THR A 431 -14.27 -25.29 -35.99
CA THR A 431 -14.54 -25.50 -34.56
C THR A 431 -13.42 -24.89 -33.72
N THR A 432 -13.57 -23.62 -33.37
CA THR A 432 -12.61 -22.88 -32.54
C THR A 432 -12.68 -23.34 -31.09
N THR A 433 -11.53 -23.44 -30.42
CA THR A 433 -11.47 -23.79 -29.00
C THR A 433 -11.36 -22.53 -28.13
N PRO A 434 -11.91 -22.53 -26.89
CA PRO A 434 -11.76 -21.40 -25.97
C PRO A 434 -10.29 -20.97 -25.75
N ALA A 435 -9.34 -21.90 -25.76
CA ALA A 435 -7.93 -21.60 -25.56
C ALA A 435 -7.31 -20.76 -26.68
N GLU A 436 -7.79 -20.86 -27.92
CA GLU A 436 -7.26 -20.10 -29.07
C GLU A 436 -7.79 -18.66 -29.08
N LEU A 437 -9.00 -18.44 -28.56
CA LEU A 437 -9.63 -17.13 -28.48
C LEU A 437 -8.96 -16.24 -27.43
N VAL A 438 -8.48 -16.83 -26.34
CA VAL A 438 -7.97 -16.12 -25.17
C VAL A 438 -6.46 -15.84 -25.27
N ASN A 439 -6.07 -14.59 -24.96
CA ASN A 439 -4.66 -14.20 -24.90
C ASN A 439 -4.27 -13.68 -23.51
N ALA A 440 -3.55 -14.52 -22.75
CA ALA A 440 -3.07 -14.22 -21.39
C ALA A 440 -2.14 -12.99 -21.30
N ARG A 441 -1.49 -12.58 -22.41
CA ARG A 441 -0.59 -11.42 -22.41
C ARG A 441 -1.32 -10.11 -22.14
N THR A 442 -2.60 -10.02 -22.51
CA THR A 442 -3.41 -8.81 -22.31
C THR A 442 -3.58 -8.48 -20.83
N ILE A 443 -3.90 -9.48 -20.01
CA ILE A 443 -4.03 -9.37 -18.56
C ILE A 443 -2.66 -9.18 -17.91
N THR A 444 -1.69 -10.03 -18.26
CA THR A 444 -0.34 -10.02 -17.66
C THR A 444 0.35 -8.66 -17.85
N SER A 445 0.17 -8.02 -19.00
CA SER A 445 0.71 -6.69 -19.28
C SER A 445 0.17 -5.61 -18.33
N VAL A 446 -1.14 -5.60 -18.08
CA VAL A 446 -1.79 -4.61 -17.19
C VAL A 446 -1.34 -4.82 -15.74
N VAL A 447 -1.29 -6.07 -15.28
CA VAL A 447 -0.84 -6.42 -13.92
C VAL A 447 0.63 -6.04 -13.73
N ASN A 448 1.51 -6.38 -14.67
CA ASN A 448 2.92 -5.99 -14.61
C ASN A 448 3.12 -4.47 -14.62
N GLN A 449 2.34 -3.73 -15.40
CA GLN A 449 2.37 -2.27 -15.42
C GLN A 449 1.97 -1.69 -14.06
N PHE A 450 0.91 -2.23 -13.44
CA PHE A 450 0.46 -1.81 -12.12
C PHE A 450 1.52 -2.06 -11.04
N PHE A 451 2.05 -3.28 -10.95
CA PHE A 451 3.06 -3.59 -9.92
C PHE A 451 4.41 -2.91 -10.19
N GLY A 452 4.79 -2.69 -11.45
CA GLY A 452 6.09 -2.14 -11.84
C GLY A 452 6.17 -0.62 -11.77
N THR A 453 5.19 0.09 -12.34
CA THR A 453 5.26 1.55 -12.61
C THR A 453 4.29 2.40 -11.81
N ASN A 454 3.27 1.80 -11.18
CA ASN A 454 2.30 2.59 -10.40
C ASN A 454 2.95 3.18 -9.15
N GLN A 455 2.65 4.44 -8.85
CA GLN A 455 3.12 5.17 -7.67
C GLN A 455 2.68 4.53 -6.34
N LEU A 456 1.57 3.78 -6.36
CA LEU A 456 1.03 3.09 -5.19
C LEU A 456 1.77 1.77 -4.89
N SER A 457 2.44 1.18 -5.89
CA SER A 457 3.29 -0.01 -5.72
C SER A 457 4.72 0.44 -5.40
N GLN A 458 5.06 0.47 -4.12
CA GLN A 458 6.33 1.01 -3.63
C GLN A 458 7.25 -0.11 -3.14
N PHE A 459 8.57 0.11 -3.24
CA PHE A 459 9.53 -0.78 -2.58
C PHE A 459 9.30 -0.76 -1.08
N MET A 460 9.30 -1.94 -0.47
CA MET A 460 9.08 -2.05 0.96
C MET A 460 10.20 -1.37 1.74
N ASP A 461 9.85 -0.50 2.69
CA ASP A 461 10.78 -0.01 3.72
C ASP A 461 10.87 -1.07 4.82
N GLN A 462 12.00 -1.75 4.86
CA GLN A 462 12.33 -2.86 5.75
C GLN A 462 13.52 -2.51 6.65
N THR A 463 13.74 -1.22 6.93
CA THR A 463 14.80 -0.80 7.84
C THR A 463 14.66 -1.48 9.21
N ASN A 464 13.43 -1.54 9.74
CA ASN A 464 13.09 -2.25 10.97
C ASN A 464 11.60 -2.69 10.95
N PRO A 465 11.15 -3.54 11.90
CA PRO A 465 9.77 -4.03 11.92
C PRO A 465 8.69 -2.93 12.03
N LEU A 466 8.98 -1.82 12.68
CA LEU A 466 8.05 -0.69 12.81
C LEU A 466 7.87 0.04 11.47
N SER A 467 8.97 0.26 10.74
CA SER A 467 8.93 0.83 9.39
C SER A 467 8.11 -0.07 8.47
N GLU A 468 8.29 -1.39 8.59
CA GLU A 468 7.55 -2.37 7.81
C GLU A 468 6.03 -2.28 8.07
N LEU A 469 5.64 -2.24 9.34
CA LEU A 469 4.25 -2.19 9.75
C LEU A 469 3.55 -0.88 9.32
N THR A 470 4.20 0.26 9.58
CA THR A 470 3.64 1.58 9.26
C THR A 470 3.49 1.79 7.76
N HIS A 471 4.42 1.26 6.95
CA HIS A 471 4.32 1.38 5.50
C HIS A 471 3.15 0.58 4.92
N LYS A 472 2.81 -0.59 5.49
CA LYS A 472 1.63 -1.39 5.10
C LYS A 472 0.29 -0.74 5.46
N ARG A 473 0.26 0.04 6.54
CA ARG A 473 -0.93 0.78 7.04
C ARG A 473 -1.03 2.22 6.51
N ARG A 474 -0.14 2.61 5.61
CA ARG A 474 -0.11 3.95 5.03
C ARG A 474 -1.30 4.16 4.09
N THR A 475 -1.89 5.34 4.16
CA THR A 475 -2.86 5.84 3.20
C THR A 475 -2.27 7.00 2.41
N SER A 476 -2.53 7.03 1.11
CA SER A 476 -2.01 8.05 0.18
C SER A 476 -3.15 8.72 -0.58
N ALA A 477 -3.23 10.04 -0.51
CA ALA A 477 -4.12 10.84 -1.38
C ALA A 477 -3.58 10.97 -2.82
N LEU A 478 -2.32 10.60 -3.03
CA LEU A 478 -1.67 10.58 -4.34
C LEU A 478 -2.04 9.32 -5.12
N GLY A 479 -2.00 9.40 -6.45
CA GLY A 479 -2.20 8.26 -7.35
C GLY A 479 -3.31 8.49 -8.40
N PRO A 480 -3.61 7.49 -9.23
CA PRO A 480 -4.62 7.61 -10.28
C PRO A 480 -6.01 7.85 -9.68
N GLY A 481 -6.69 8.93 -10.09
CA GLY A 481 -7.98 9.34 -9.52
C GLY A 481 -7.88 10.08 -8.18
N GLY A 482 -6.68 10.24 -7.63
CA GLY A 482 -6.39 11.06 -6.46
C GLY A 482 -5.87 12.45 -6.83
N LEU A 483 -5.14 13.08 -5.92
CA LEU A 483 -4.53 14.40 -6.10
C LEU A 483 -3.09 14.28 -6.59
N THR A 484 -2.61 15.33 -7.27
CA THR A 484 -1.17 15.51 -7.53
C THR A 484 -0.60 16.50 -6.53
N ARG A 485 0.72 16.43 -6.27
CA ARG A 485 1.40 17.28 -5.28
C ARG A 485 1.20 18.77 -5.52
N GLU A 486 1.23 19.18 -6.79
CA GLU A 486 1.10 20.59 -7.23
C GLU A 486 -0.35 21.08 -7.16
N ARG A 487 -1.32 20.19 -7.35
CA ARG A 487 -2.74 20.54 -7.35
C ARG A 487 -3.37 20.49 -5.96
N ALA A 488 -2.71 19.84 -5.00
CA ALA A 488 -3.18 19.76 -3.64
C ALA A 488 -2.94 21.08 -2.89
N GLY A 489 -4.04 21.81 -2.65
CA GLY A 489 -4.05 23.04 -1.86
C GLY A 489 -3.79 22.81 -0.37
N PHE A 490 -3.89 23.88 0.41
CA PHE A 490 -3.68 23.87 1.85
C PHE A 490 -4.76 23.06 2.59
N GLU A 491 -6.03 23.25 2.23
CA GLU A 491 -7.21 22.62 2.86
C GLU A 491 -7.05 21.10 3.01
N VAL A 492 -6.70 20.42 1.91
CA VAL A 492 -6.54 18.96 1.87
C VAL A 492 -5.36 18.46 2.71
N ARG A 493 -4.38 19.31 2.99
CA ARG A 493 -3.17 18.94 3.75
C ARG A 493 -3.38 19.16 5.25
N ASP A 494 -4.38 19.94 5.64
CA ASP A 494 -4.65 20.26 7.02
C ASP A 494 -5.32 19.07 7.75
N VAL A 495 -5.27 19.12 9.07
CA VAL A 495 -5.89 18.10 9.92
C VAL A 495 -7.34 18.45 10.16
N HIS A 496 -8.24 17.61 9.66
CA HIS A 496 -9.67 17.74 9.88
C HIS A 496 -10.13 16.99 11.14
N TYR A 497 -11.15 17.47 11.86
CA TYR A 497 -11.60 16.86 13.12
C TYR A 497 -12.08 15.41 12.97
N THR A 498 -12.66 15.05 11.81
CA THR A 498 -13.06 13.67 11.50
C THR A 498 -11.90 12.68 11.42
N HIS A 499 -10.64 13.15 11.33
CA HIS A 499 -9.47 12.28 11.40
C HIS A 499 -9.35 11.58 12.77
N TYR A 500 -10.00 12.09 13.82
CA TYR A 500 -9.99 11.52 15.16
C TYR A 500 -10.33 10.01 15.14
N GLY A 501 -9.44 9.19 15.70
CA GLY A 501 -9.58 7.73 15.74
C GLY A 501 -9.42 6.99 14.40
N ARG A 502 -9.26 7.72 13.28
CA ARG A 502 -9.26 7.16 11.90
C ARG A 502 -7.91 7.32 11.22
N LEU A 503 -7.40 8.54 11.15
CA LEU A 503 -6.09 8.88 10.58
C LEU A 503 -5.27 9.57 11.66
N CYS A 504 -4.01 9.16 11.80
CA CYS A 504 -3.13 9.77 12.76
C CYS A 504 -2.77 11.21 12.33
N PRO A 505 -2.98 12.22 13.19
CA PRO A 505 -2.65 13.60 12.86
C PRO A 505 -1.14 13.90 12.96
N ILE A 506 -0.37 13.05 13.66
CA ILE A 506 1.06 13.26 13.94
C ILE A 506 1.94 12.58 12.89
N GLU A 507 1.60 11.37 12.45
CA GLU A 507 2.46 10.59 11.54
C GLU A 507 2.22 10.95 10.07
N THR A 508 3.00 11.90 9.57
CA THR A 508 3.07 12.26 8.14
C THR A 508 4.53 12.57 7.75
N PRO A 509 4.97 12.29 6.50
CA PRO A 509 6.31 12.66 6.06
C PRO A 509 6.47 14.19 5.98
N GLU A 510 7.63 14.68 6.41
CA GLU A 510 8.02 16.08 6.24
C GLU A 510 8.22 16.42 4.75
N GLY A 511 8.04 17.70 4.39
CA GLY A 511 8.31 18.22 3.05
C GLY A 511 7.09 18.21 2.13
N PRO A 512 7.26 18.03 0.80
CA PRO A 512 6.18 18.24 -0.18
C PRO A 512 4.97 17.31 -0.03
N ASN A 513 5.11 16.20 0.71
CA ASN A 513 4.07 15.19 0.89
C ASN A 513 3.29 15.34 2.21
N ILE A 514 3.56 16.39 3.00
CA ILE A 514 2.85 16.64 4.26
C ILE A 514 1.33 16.68 4.04
N GLY A 515 0.58 15.94 4.88
CA GLY A 515 -0.88 15.83 4.83
C GLY A 515 -1.43 14.98 3.69
N LEU A 516 -0.63 14.67 2.65
CA LEU A 516 -1.05 13.83 1.52
C LEU A 516 -0.80 12.34 1.74
N ILE A 517 0.11 12.04 2.67
CA ILE A 517 0.42 10.69 3.13
C ILE A 517 0.19 10.67 4.62
N SER A 518 -0.68 9.78 5.06
CA SER A 518 -1.03 9.63 6.47
C SER A 518 -0.99 8.16 6.85
N SER A 519 -1.00 7.90 8.16
CA SER A 519 -1.02 6.55 8.73
C SER A 519 -2.40 6.30 9.33
N LEU A 520 -2.96 5.10 9.15
CA LEU A 520 -4.19 4.71 9.83
C LEU A 520 -3.95 4.62 11.33
N SER A 521 -4.91 5.10 12.11
CA SER A 521 -4.89 4.96 13.56
C SER A 521 -5.00 3.48 13.97
N ILE A 522 -4.66 3.17 15.23
CA ILE A 522 -4.53 1.78 15.71
C ILE A 522 -5.83 0.98 15.57
N HIS A 523 -6.96 1.55 16.03
CA HIS A 523 -8.26 0.86 16.04
C HIS A 523 -9.10 1.10 14.77
N ALA A 524 -8.60 1.92 13.85
CA ALA A 524 -9.30 2.24 12.61
C ALA A 524 -9.50 0.97 11.76
N ARG A 525 -10.73 0.80 11.25
CA ARG A 525 -11.10 -0.24 10.29
C ARG A 525 -11.68 0.40 9.04
N ILE A 526 -11.72 -0.39 7.97
CA ILE A 526 -12.32 0.04 6.70
C ILE A 526 -13.51 -0.86 6.46
N ASN A 527 -14.69 -0.25 6.32
CA ASN A 527 -15.91 -1.02 6.06
C ASN A 527 -15.98 -1.49 4.60
N HIS A 528 -16.98 -2.31 4.26
CA HIS A 528 -17.18 -2.81 2.89
C HIS A 528 -17.36 -1.69 1.84
N PHE A 529 -17.90 -0.54 2.25
CA PHE A 529 -18.02 0.65 1.41
C PHE A 529 -16.73 1.48 1.33
N GLY A 530 -15.62 1.04 1.92
CA GLY A 530 -14.33 1.73 1.90
C GLY A 530 -14.22 2.99 2.79
N PHE A 531 -15.21 3.28 3.63
CA PHE A 531 -15.13 4.36 4.61
C PHE A 531 -14.38 3.92 5.85
N ILE A 532 -13.64 4.84 6.47
CA ILE A 532 -12.90 4.56 7.69
C ILE A 532 -13.83 4.71 8.88
N GLU A 533 -13.91 3.66 9.68
CA GLU A 533 -14.69 3.60 10.91
C GLU A 533 -13.78 3.42 12.13
N THR A 534 -14.26 3.90 13.26
CA THR A 534 -13.55 3.87 14.52
C THR A 534 -14.50 3.36 15.62
N PRO A 535 -14.02 2.54 16.55
CA PRO A 535 -14.88 1.92 17.55
C PRO A 535 -15.09 2.79 18.79
N TYR A 536 -16.28 2.72 19.38
CA TYR A 536 -16.64 3.43 20.62
C TYR A 536 -17.42 2.51 21.58
N HIS A 537 -17.29 2.76 22.88
CA HIS A 537 -18.20 2.21 23.87
C HIS A 537 -19.52 2.95 23.86
N LYS A 538 -20.63 2.23 23.83
CA LYS A 538 -21.96 2.82 24.00
C LYS A 538 -22.19 3.19 25.47
N VAL A 539 -22.72 4.38 25.73
CA VAL A 539 -23.04 4.89 27.07
C VAL A 539 -24.56 4.98 27.22
N GLU A 540 -25.10 4.34 28.26
CA GLU A 540 -26.53 4.34 28.56
C GLU A 540 -26.76 4.92 29.95
N HIS A 541 -27.47 6.04 30.04
CA HIS A 541 -27.79 6.74 31.29
C HIS A 541 -26.56 7.03 32.19
N GLY A 542 -25.42 7.35 31.58
CA GLY A 542 -24.15 7.62 32.29
C GLY A 542 -23.35 6.37 32.67
N LYS A 543 -23.81 5.18 32.30
CA LYS A 543 -23.07 3.91 32.43
C LYS A 543 -22.40 3.55 31.11
N VAL A 544 -21.08 3.35 31.14
CA VAL A 544 -20.32 2.85 29.99
C VAL A 544 -20.56 1.35 29.86
N THR A 545 -21.04 0.91 28.69
CA THR A 545 -21.30 -0.50 28.39
C THR A 545 -20.11 -1.16 27.69
N ASP A 546 -20.01 -2.49 27.77
CA ASP A 546 -18.98 -3.25 27.05
C ASP A 546 -19.30 -3.45 25.56
N VAL A 547 -20.45 -2.94 25.08
CA VAL A 547 -20.84 -3.03 23.67
C VAL A 547 -20.03 -2.00 22.86
N ILE A 548 -19.24 -2.52 21.92
CA ILE A 548 -18.43 -1.72 21.00
C ILE A 548 -19.19 -1.53 19.68
N GLU A 549 -19.39 -0.28 19.29
CA GLU A 549 -20.00 0.09 18.00
C GLU A 549 -18.99 0.85 17.13
N TYR A 550 -18.86 0.44 15.86
CA TYR A 550 -18.00 1.09 14.89
C TYR A 550 -18.79 2.19 14.17
N LEU A 551 -18.35 3.44 14.31
CA LEU A 551 -19.00 4.59 13.68
C LEU A 551 -18.17 5.13 12.52
N THR A 552 -18.83 5.37 11.39
CA THR A 552 -18.28 6.18 10.28
C THR A 552 -18.27 7.65 10.65
N ALA A 553 -17.49 8.48 9.95
CA ALA A 553 -17.40 9.91 10.25
C ALA A 553 -18.76 10.62 10.21
N GLU A 554 -19.64 10.20 9.30
CA GLU A 554 -20.99 10.74 9.14
C GLU A 554 -21.94 10.31 10.27
N LYS A 555 -21.84 9.06 10.76
CA LYS A 555 -22.65 8.60 11.91
C LYS A 555 -22.21 9.18 13.24
N GLU A 556 -20.95 9.59 13.32
CA GLU A 556 -20.37 10.24 14.50
C GLU A 556 -20.83 11.69 14.63
N GLU A 557 -21.19 12.33 13.52
CA GLU A 557 -21.60 13.73 13.50
C GLU A 557 -22.86 13.95 14.35
N GLY A 558 -22.83 14.99 15.20
CA GLY A 558 -23.94 15.31 16.10
C GLY A 558 -24.05 14.40 17.34
N LYS A 559 -23.12 13.45 17.55
CA LYS A 559 -23.08 12.61 18.76
C LYS A 559 -22.17 13.20 19.83
N LEU A 560 -22.58 13.07 21.09
CA LEU A 560 -21.78 13.46 22.26
C LEU A 560 -20.86 12.31 22.70
N ILE A 561 -19.55 12.52 22.57
CA ILE A 561 -18.55 11.47 22.84
C ILE A 561 -17.59 11.91 23.94
N ALA A 562 -17.42 11.08 24.97
CA ALA A 562 -16.46 11.32 26.05
C ALA A 562 -15.06 10.76 25.72
N PRO A 563 -13.98 11.47 26.07
CA PRO A 563 -12.62 10.93 25.97
C PRO A 563 -12.38 9.74 26.89
N ALA A 564 -11.49 8.83 26.48
CA ALA A 564 -11.13 7.64 27.25
C ALA A 564 -10.49 7.94 28.61
N SER A 565 -9.89 9.13 28.78
CA SER A 565 -9.29 9.58 30.04
C SER A 565 -10.29 10.03 31.10
N THR A 566 -11.59 10.00 30.80
CA THR A 566 -12.64 10.36 31.77
C THR A 566 -12.72 9.31 32.88
N GLU A 567 -12.67 9.76 34.14
CA GLU A 567 -12.73 8.87 35.30
C GLU A 567 -14.08 8.14 35.41
N THR A 568 -14.01 6.86 35.76
CA THR A 568 -15.18 6.00 36.00
C THR A 568 -15.06 5.27 37.32
N ASP A 569 -16.20 4.95 37.94
CA ASP A 569 -16.24 4.08 39.13
C ASP A 569 -16.12 2.60 38.75
N LYS A 570 -16.00 1.72 39.74
CA LYS A 570 -15.89 0.25 39.57
C LYS A 570 -17.07 -0.38 38.81
N ASP A 571 -18.24 0.26 38.83
CA ASP A 571 -19.44 -0.16 38.09
C ASP A 571 -19.53 0.48 36.68
N SER A 572 -18.44 1.07 36.17
CA SER A 572 -18.36 1.78 34.87
C SER A 572 -19.29 2.98 34.74
N MET A 573 -19.64 3.63 35.86
CA MET A 573 -20.36 4.90 35.87
C MET A 573 -19.38 6.06 35.73
N LEU A 574 -19.70 7.02 34.86
CA LEU A 574 -18.90 8.23 34.69
C LEU A 574 -18.92 9.09 35.98
N LEU A 575 -17.75 9.51 36.46
CA LEU A 575 -17.61 10.33 37.66
C LEU A 575 -17.72 11.83 37.36
N GLY A 576 -18.27 12.57 38.33
CA GLY A 576 -18.43 14.03 38.28
C GLY A 576 -19.82 14.52 37.85
N GLU A 577 -20.19 15.74 38.24
CA GLU A 577 -21.47 16.36 37.82
C GLU A 577 -21.43 16.89 36.38
N ARG A 578 -20.22 17.15 35.86
CA ARG A 578 -19.96 17.71 34.54
C ARG A 578 -18.73 17.06 33.93
N VAL A 579 -18.88 16.54 32.72
CA VAL A 579 -17.85 15.80 31.99
C VAL A 579 -17.56 16.53 30.67
N LYS A 580 -16.29 16.52 30.25
CA LYS A 580 -15.89 17.04 28.94
C LYS A 580 -16.28 16.02 27.87
N ALA A 581 -17.04 16.46 26.88
CA ALA A 581 -17.41 15.65 25.73
C ALA A 581 -17.17 16.45 24.45
N ARG A 582 -16.89 15.76 23.35
CA ARG A 582 -16.80 16.38 22.03
C ARG A 582 -18.12 16.25 21.29
N LEU A 583 -18.46 17.27 20.54
CA LEU A 583 -19.58 17.30 19.60
C LEU A 583 -19.03 17.78 18.26
N SER A 584 -18.87 16.86 17.30
CA SER A 584 -18.21 17.13 16.01
C SER A 584 -16.81 17.75 16.21
N GLY A 585 -16.64 19.05 15.92
CA GLY A 585 -15.37 19.77 16.10
C GLY A 585 -15.22 20.51 17.45
N ASP A 586 -16.29 20.64 18.22
CA ASP A 586 -16.33 21.46 19.44
C ASP A 586 -16.17 20.60 20.71
N PHE A 587 -15.56 21.17 21.75
CA PHE A 587 -15.45 20.56 23.07
C PHE A 587 -16.42 21.23 24.05
N LEU A 588 -17.44 20.48 24.48
CA LEU A 588 -18.49 20.91 25.38
C LEU A 588 -18.33 20.28 26.77
N VAL A 589 -18.93 20.92 27.78
CA VAL A 589 -19.01 20.38 29.14
C VAL A 589 -20.46 20.05 29.43
N VAL A 590 -20.77 18.76 29.50
CA VAL A 590 -22.14 18.22 29.56
C VAL A 590 -22.35 17.37 30.81
N SER A 591 -23.61 17.04 31.09
CA SER A 591 -23.93 16.08 32.15
C SER A 591 -23.54 14.67 31.73
N PRO A 592 -23.05 13.80 32.64
CA PRO A 592 -22.76 12.40 32.33
C PRO A 592 -23.92 11.63 31.68
N LYS A 593 -25.16 12.05 31.93
CA LYS A 593 -26.37 11.39 31.40
C LYS A 593 -26.64 11.68 29.92
N ASP A 594 -26.07 12.77 29.40
CA ASP A 594 -26.28 13.21 28.01
C ASP A 594 -25.24 12.59 27.06
N ILE A 595 -24.23 11.91 27.60
CA ILE A 595 -23.17 11.26 26.82
C ILE A 595 -23.74 9.99 26.18
N GLU A 596 -23.54 9.85 24.87
CA GLU A 596 -23.99 8.69 24.09
C GLU A 596 -22.87 7.66 23.87
N TYR A 597 -21.62 8.11 23.73
CA TYR A 597 -20.47 7.24 23.47
C TYR A 597 -19.22 7.65 24.25
N MET A 598 -18.26 6.74 24.36
CA MET A 598 -16.94 6.98 24.94
C MET A 598 -15.85 6.31 24.09
N ASP A 599 -14.70 6.97 23.95
CA ASP A 599 -13.52 6.39 23.31
C ASP A 599 -13.06 5.11 24.06
N ILE A 600 -12.47 4.14 23.34
CA ILE A 600 -12.07 2.85 23.94
C ILE A 600 -10.76 2.98 24.70
N THR A 601 -9.78 3.58 24.05
CA THR A 601 -8.41 3.74 24.58
C THR A 601 -7.90 5.13 24.27
N THR A 602 -6.92 5.61 25.04
CA THR A 602 -6.31 6.92 24.81
C THR A 602 -5.39 6.94 23.59
N ASP A 603 -4.83 5.80 23.19
CA ASP A 603 -3.98 5.65 22.01
C ASP A 603 -4.77 5.55 20.69
N GLN A 604 -6.12 5.50 20.75
CA GLN A 604 -7.02 5.40 19.61
C GLN A 604 -6.78 6.48 18.54
N ILE A 605 -6.34 7.67 18.93
CA ILE A 605 -6.09 8.78 18.00
C ILE A 605 -4.77 8.64 17.23
N THR A 606 -3.87 7.78 17.71
CA THR A 606 -2.48 7.70 17.23
C THR A 606 -2.26 6.53 16.29
N SER A 607 -1.17 6.59 15.53
CA SER A 607 -0.65 5.46 14.76
C SER A 607 0.26 4.57 15.61
N PRO A 608 0.58 3.35 15.15
CA PRO A 608 1.52 2.49 15.85
C PRO A 608 2.88 3.15 16.16
N ALA A 609 3.43 4.00 15.29
CA ALA A 609 4.72 4.65 15.54
C ALA A 609 4.65 5.79 16.56
N ALA A 610 3.60 6.62 16.49
CA ALA A 610 3.36 7.66 17.49
C ALA A 610 3.08 7.03 18.86
N SER A 611 2.43 5.87 18.89
CA SER A 611 2.10 5.17 20.13
C SER A 611 3.24 4.57 20.93
N LEU A 612 4.44 4.54 20.36
CA LEU A 612 5.64 4.04 21.03
C LEU A 612 6.45 5.14 21.73
N ILE A 613 6.02 6.40 21.61
CA ILE A 613 6.64 7.54 22.27
C ILE A 613 6.00 7.68 23.66
N PRO A 614 6.73 7.41 24.76
CA PRO A 614 6.22 7.65 26.11
C PRO A 614 6.11 9.16 26.36
N PHE A 615 5.24 9.60 27.27
CA PHE A 615 5.10 11.02 27.63
C PHE A 615 4.84 11.95 26.43
N LEU A 616 4.12 11.46 25.41
CA LEU A 616 3.81 12.21 24.20
C LEU A 616 3.03 13.50 24.51
N GLU A 617 2.21 13.47 25.56
CA GLU A 617 1.45 14.60 26.10
C GLU A 617 2.32 15.79 26.55
N HIS A 618 3.63 15.59 26.72
CA HIS A 618 4.60 16.62 27.12
C HIS A 618 5.51 17.09 25.98
N ASP A 619 5.28 16.62 24.75
CA ASP A 619 6.04 16.99 23.57
C ASP A 619 5.20 17.85 22.61
N ASP A 620 5.85 18.85 22.00
CA ASP A 620 5.27 19.56 20.86
C ASP A 620 4.97 18.59 19.69
N ALA A 621 3.85 18.84 18.99
CA ALA A 621 3.37 17.98 17.91
C ALA A 621 4.40 17.83 16.77
N ASN A 622 5.19 18.87 16.47
CA ASN A 622 6.23 18.76 15.43
C ASN A 622 7.38 17.85 15.89
N ARG A 623 7.70 17.83 17.19
CA ARG A 623 8.70 16.92 17.74
C ARG A 623 8.21 15.49 17.79
N ALA A 624 6.94 15.28 18.13
CA ALA A 624 6.28 13.99 18.02
C ALA A 624 6.28 13.44 16.58
N LEU A 625 5.99 14.28 15.59
CA LEU A 625 6.06 13.95 14.16
C LEU A 625 7.49 13.52 13.79
N MET A 626 8.49 14.30 14.18
CA MET A 626 9.89 13.94 13.96
C MET A 626 10.28 12.63 14.66
N GLY A 627 9.83 12.44 15.90
CA GLY A 627 10.07 11.24 16.69
C GLY A 627 9.53 9.97 16.04
N SER A 628 8.26 9.99 15.62
CA SER A 628 7.63 8.88 14.90
C SER A 628 8.36 8.57 13.58
N ASN A 629 8.73 9.60 12.82
CA ASN A 629 9.49 9.45 11.57
C ASN A 629 10.89 8.88 11.78
N MET A 630 11.60 9.30 12.84
CA MET A 630 12.96 8.85 13.15
C MET A 630 12.99 7.42 13.67
N GLN A 631 11.97 6.97 14.41
CA GLN A 631 11.88 5.58 14.85
C GLN A 631 11.85 4.60 13.66
N ARG A 632 11.22 4.96 12.55
CA ARG A 632 11.23 4.16 11.30
C ARG A 632 12.61 4.04 10.66
N GLN A 633 13.50 5.00 10.92
CA GLN A 633 14.87 5.03 10.39
C GLN A 633 15.88 4.31 11.31
N GLY A 634 15.44 3.80 12.47
CA GLY A 634 16.32 3.12 13.42
C GLY A 634 16.86 1.81 12.85
N VAL A 635 18.18 1.64 12.78
CA VAL A 635 18.81 0.44 12.23
C VAL A 635 18.89 -0.67 13.29
N PRO A 636 18.58 -1.93 12.94
CA PRO A 636 18.74 -3.06 13.85
C PRO A 636 20.18 -3.20 14.35
N LEU A 637 20.33 -3.18 15.67
CA LEU A 637 21.61 -3.33 16.34
C LEU A 637 21.96 -4.81 16.49
N LEU A 638 23.25 -5.10 16.67
CA LEU A 638 23.74 -6.45 16.93
C LEU A 638 23.17 -7.05 18.23
N LYS A 639 23.00 -6.20 19.25
CA LYS A 639 22.51 -6.57 20.59
C LYS A 639 21.35 -5.66 21.00
N PRO A 640 20.16 -5.76 20.38
CA PRO A 640 19.06 -4.85 20.68
C PRO A 640 18.62 -4.99 22.14
N LYS A 641 18.22 -3.87 22.76
CA LYS A 641 17.65 -3.83 24.12
C LYS A 641 16.27 -3.20 24.07
N ALA A 642 15.28 -3.82 24.69
CA ALA A 642 13.94 -3.25 24.79
C ALA A 642 13.95 -2.01 25.70
N PRO A 643 13.08 -1.04 25.45
CA PRO A 643 13.07 0.22 26.20
C PRO A 643 12.63 -0.04 27.65
N LEU A 644 13.36 0.52 28.62
CA LEU A 644 12.96 0.46 30.03
C LEU A 644 11.59 1.12 30.24
N ILE A 645 11.39 2.27 29.57
CA ILE A 645 10.15 3.04 29.60
C ILE A 645 9.50 2.84 28.24
N GLY A 646 8.47 2.01 28.19
CA GLY A 646 7.66 1.79 26.99
C GLY A 646 6.26 2.33 27.18
N THR A 647 5.40 2.08 26.20
CA THR A 647 3.95 2.35 26.31
C THR A 647 3.15 1.08 26.52
N GLY A 648 3.74 -0.09 26.25
CA GLY A 648 3.08 -1.39 26.23
C GLY A 648 2.71 -1.86 24.82
N MET A 649 2.79 -0.97 23.83
CA MET A 649 2.53 -1.29 22.41
C MET A 649 3.70 -2.04 21.75
N GLU A 650 4.89 -2.03 22.35
CA GLU A 650 6.11 -2.65 21.79
C GLU A 650 5.92 -4.13 21.48
N ALA A 651 5.26 -4.86 22.38
CA ALA A 651 5.03 -6.29 22.22
C ALA A 651 4.05 -6.57 21.05
N ARG A 652 2.99 -5.75 20.94
CA ARG A 652 1.98 -5.90 19.88
C ARG A 652 2.54 -5.57 18.52
N VAL A 653 3.27 -4.47 18.39
CA VAL A 653 3.94 -4.08 17.15
C VAL A 653 4.93 -5.17 16.69
N ALA A 654 5.69 -5.77 17.61
CA ALA A 654 6.61 -6.86 17.29
C ALA A 654 5.88 -8.14 16.82
N HIS A 655 4.75 -8.47 17.45
CA HIS A 655 3.93 -9.63 17.08
C HIS A 655 3.21 -9.43 15.73
N ASP A 656 2.53 -8.30 15.55
CA ASP A 656 1.69 -8.03 14.38
C ASP A 656 2.52 -7.70 13.13
N SER A 657 3.74 -7.17 13.29
CA SER A 657 4.69 -7.03 12.16
C SER A 657 5.16 -8.37 11.57
N ARG A 658 4.87 -9.51 12.23
CA ARG A 658 5.38 -10.85 11.85
C ARG A 658 6.91 -10.95 11.84
N ALA A 659 7.58 -10.07 12.59
CA ALA A 659 9.02 -10.15 12.83
C ALA A 659 9.37 -11.31 13.79
N LEU A 660 8.49 -11.54 14.77
CA LEU A 660 8.56 -12.67 15.70
C LEU A 660 7.99 -13.94 15.07
N THR A 661 8.60 -15.08 15.36
CA THR A 661 7.99 -16.39 15.09
C THR A 661 7.18 -16.77 16.32
N ALA A 662 5.85 -16.86 16.20
CA ALA A 662 4.96 -17.22 17.31
C ALA A 662 4.45 -18.67 17.20
N ALA A 663 4.09 -19.27 18.33
CA ALA A 663 3.47 -20.59 18.38
C ALA A 663 2.01 -20.52 17.89
N GLU A 664 1.59 -21.48 17.05
CA GLU A 664 0.24 -21.53 16.49
C GLU A 664 -0.81 -22.12 17.42
N GLY A 665 -0.36 -22.95 18.36
CA GLY A 665 -1.18 -23.62 19.36
C GLY A 665 -0.43 -23.81 20.67
N ASP A 666 -1.10 -24.44 21.62
CA ASP A 666 -0.46 -24.90 22.84
C ASP A 666 0.32 -26.18 22.52
N GLY A 667 1.53 -26.32 23.06
CA GLY A 667 2.38 -27.46 22.73
C GLY A 667 3.68 -27.53 23.52
N ILE A 668 4.52 -28.50 23.19
CA ILE A 668 5.84 -28.72 23.79
C ILE A 668 6.92 -28.57 22.71
N VAL A 669 7.95 -27.80 23.01
CA VAL A 669 9.11 -27.63 22.12
C VAL A 669 9.97 -28.89 22.18
N GLU A 670 10.00 -29.68 21.11
CA GLU A 670 10.81 -30.90 21.08
C GLU A 670 12.30 -30.61 20.87
N TYR A 671 12.61 -29.63 20.02
CA TYR A 671 13.97 -29.37 19.59
C TYR A 671 14.16 -27.91 19.22
N VAL A 672 15.29 -27.35 19.63
CA VAL A 672 15.68 -25.97 19.35
C VAL A 672 17.11 -25.95 18.85
N CYS A 673 17.34 -25.32 17.71
CA CYS A 673 18.66 -24.89 17.28
C CYS A 673 18.63 -23.46 16.74
N ALA A 674 19.79 -22.95 16.31
CA ALA A 674 19.89 -21.60 15.76
C ALA A 674 19.16 -21.44 14.41
N ASP A 675 18.94 -22.52 13.68
CA ASP A 675 18.39 -22.53 12.32
C ASP A 675 16.91 -22.91 12.26
N PHE A 676 16.42 -23.73 13.20
CA PHE A 676 15.02 -24.13 13.26
C PHE A 676 14.56 -24.51 14.68
N ILE A 677 13.24 -24.44 14.88
CA ILE A 677 12.55 -24.83 16.11
C ILE A 677 11.48 -25.86 15.74
N ARG A 678 11.42 -26.99 16.45
CA ARG A 678 10.37 -27.99 16.25
C ARG A 678 9.46 -28.04 17.47
N VAL A 679 8.16 -27.83 17.26
CA VAL A 679 7.13 -27.80 18.30
C VAL A 679 6.12 -28.90 18.03
N ARG A 680 5.80 -29.69 19.05
CA ARG A 680 4.68 -30.64 19.04
C ARG A 680 3.48 -29.99 19.69
N TYR A 681 2.45 -29.70 18.91
CA TYR A 681 1.19 -29.12 19.38
C TYR A 681 0.29 -30.18 20.02
N ASP A 682 -0.47 -29.74 21.02
CA ASP A 682 -1.52 -30.51 21.65
C ASP A 682 -2.69 -30.65 20.68
N ASP A 683 -3.20 -31.87 20.50
CA ASP A 683 -4.32 -32.13 19.58
C ASP A 683 -5.66 -31.90 20.30
N ILE A 684 -6.23 -30.72 20.08
CA ILE A 684 -7.49 -30.23 20.69
C ILE A 684 -8.73 -30.76 19.94
N ARG A 685 -8.56 -31.45 18.81
CA ARG A 685 -9.68 -31.92 17.97
C ARG A 685 -10.50 -33.00 18.70
N THR A 686 -11.83 -32.99 18.50
CA THR A 686 -12.70 -34.07 18.96
C THR A 686 -12.43 -35.37 18.18
N ASP A 687 -12.78 -36.53 18.73
CA ASP A 687 -12.58 -37.83 18.05
C ASP A 687 -13.24 -37.88 16.66
N VAL A 688 -14.33 -37.12 16.47
CA VAL A 688 -15.05 -36.93 15.20
C VAL A 688 -14.27 -36.04 14.22
N GLN A 689 -13.69 -34.93 14.68
CA GLN A 689 -12.85 -34.06 13.84
C GLN A 689 -11.53 -34.74 13.44
N LYS A 690 -10.96 -35.58 14.32
CA LYS A 690 -9.77 -36.40 14.01
C LYS A 690 -10.04 -37.44 12.94
N LEU A 691 -11.27 -37.94 12.84
CA LEU A 691 -11.66 -38.84 11.76
C LEU A 691 -11.61 -38.12 10.41
N VAL A 692 -12.09 -36.87 10.34
CA VAL A 692 -12.32 -36.12 9.09
C VAL A 692 -11.12 -35.30 8.58
N SER A 693 -10.22 -34.85 9.46
CA SER A 693 -9.05 -34.03 9.11
C SER A 693 -7.78 -34.88 8.92
N PHE A 694 -7.08 -34.72 7.80
CA PHE A 694 -5.85 -35.47 7.45
C PHE A 694 -4.54 -34.81 7.90
N ASP A 695 -4.62 -33.70 8.62
CA ASP A 695 -3.45 -33.01 9.19
C ASP A 695 -2.94 -33.80 10.41
N ASN A 696 -2.05 -34.77 10.16
CA ASN A 696 -1.56 -35.72 11.16
C ASN A 696 -0.23 -35.32 11.81
N ASP A 697 0.47 -34.30 11.28
CA ASP A 697 1.71 -33.82 11.88
C ASP A 697 1.39 -32.82 13.00
N ASN A 698 1.17 -33.35 14.21
CA ASN A 698 1.17 -32.53 15.43
C ASN A 698 2.53 -31.83 15.64
N THR A 699 3.58 -32.25 14.92
CA THR A 699 4.91 -31.63 14.95
C THR A 699 5.09 -30.63 13.82
N LYS A 700 5.25 -29.35 14.15
CA LYS A 700 5.57 -28.29 13.19
C LYS A 700 7.02 -27.85 13.33
N THR A 701 7.70 -27.68 12.20
CA THR A 701 9.08 -27.17 12.15
C THR A 701 9.10 -25.74 11.61
N TYR A 702 9.59 -24.82 12.42
CA TYR A 702 9.78 -23.41 12.11
C TYR A 702 11.23 -23.16 11.71
N ARG A 703 11.47 -22.81 10.44
CA ARG A 703 12.80 -22.40 9.96
C ARG A 703 13.04 -20.92 10.26
N LEU A 704 14.17 -20.62 10.88
CA LEU A 704 14.56 -19.25 11.27
C LEU A 704 15.37 -18.59 10.16
N LEU A 705 15.16 -17.29 9.99
CA LEU A 705 15.93 -16.45 9.06
C LEU A 705 17.28 -16.06 9.68
N LYS A 706 18.38 -16.40 9.02
CA LYS A 706 19.75 -16.13 9.49
C LYS A 706 20.49 -15.23 8.52
N PHE A 707 21.00 -14.10 9.02
CA PHE A 707 21.75 -13.11 8.24
C PHE A 707 21.10 -12.80 6.88
N PHE A 708 19.80 -12.53 6.91
CA PHE A 708 19.00 -12.27 5.72
C PHE A 708 19.08 -10.77 5.36
N ARG A 709 19.29 -10.48 4.07
CA ARG A 709 19.38 -9.11 3.53
C ARG A 709 17.98 -8.50 3.35
N THR A 710 17.77 -7.28 3.84
CA THR A 710 16.58 -6.47 3.56
C THR A 710 16.78 -5.58 2.34
N ASN A 711 15.70 -4.97 1.81
CA ASN A 711 15.76 -3.97 0.74
C ASN A 711 16.69 -2.76 1.04
N GLN A 712 16.87 -2.38 2.31
CA GLN A 712 17.73 -1.26 2.75
C GLN A 712 19.13 -1.73 3.20
N ASP A 713 19.55 -2.92 2.75
CA ASP A 713 20.85 -3.53 3.08
C ASP A 713 21.07 -3.75 4.59
N THR A 714 20.03 -3.69 5.41
CA THR A 714 20.07 -4.11 6.82
C THR A 714 19.96 -5.64 6.95
N CYS A 715 20.19 -6.15 8.16
CA CYS A 715 20.24 -7.58 8.45
C CYS A 715 19.05 -8.01 9.33
N ILE A 716 18.27 -9.00 8.85
CA ILE A 716 17.34 -9.76 9.67
C ILE A 716 18.04 -11.02 10.18
N ASN A 717 18.08 -11.18 11.50
CA ASN A 717 18.62 -12.37 12.14
C ASN A 717 17.71 -12.81 13.28
N GLN A 718 17.04 -13.95 13.10
CA GLN A 718 16.18 -14.54 14.09
C GLN A 718 16.96 -15.38 15.10
N ARG A 719 16.58 -15.25 16.38
CA ARG A 719 17.24 -15.91 17.51
C ARG A 719 16.19 -16.68 18.33
N PRO A 720 16.38 -17.98 18.58
CA PRO A 720 15.44 -18.74 19.40
C PRO A 720 15.41 -18.19 20.84
N LEU A 721 14.20 -18.08 21.39
CA LEU A 721 13.93 -17.68 22.77
C LEU A 721 13.65 -18.87 23.68
N VAL A 722 13.00 -19.89 23.13
CA VAL A 722 12.56 -21.07 23.86
C VAL A 722 13.68 -22.09 24.01
N VAL A 723 13.55 -22.94 25.01
CA VAL A 723 14.43 -24.10 25.24
C VAL A 723 13.70 -25.39 24.93
N ALA A 724 14.44 -26.47 24.67
CA ALA A 724 13.84 -27.80 24.50
C ALA A 724 13.08 -28.21 25.78
N ASP A 725 12.00 -28.98 25.59
CA ASP A 725 11.04 -29.42 26.62
C ASP A 725 10.23 -28.30 27.30
N GLN A 726 10.35 -27.05 26.82
CA GLN A 726 9.50 -25.96 27.28
C GLN A 726 8.08 -26.11 26.74
N ARG A 727 7.08 -25.98 27.62
CA ARG A 727 5.68 -25.84 27.21
C ARG A 727 5.41 -24.42 26.73
N VAL A 728 4.81 -24.30 25.56
CA VAL A 728 4.46 -23.02 24.93
C VAL A 728 2.95 -22.90 24.78
N LYS A 729 2.46 -21.65 24.85
CA LYS A 729 1.05 -21.33 24.61
C LYS A 729 0.85 -20.74 23.22
N LYS A 730 -0.38 -20.83 22.71
CA LYS A 730 -0.79 -20.19 21.46
C LYS A 730 -0.46 -18.69 21.49
N GLY A 731 0.24 -18.22 20.47
CA GLY A 731 0.68 -16.84 20.32
C GLY A 731 1.89 -16.46 21.18
N GLN A 732 2.58 -17.41 21.80
CA GLN A 732 3.84 -17.16 22.50
C GLN A 732 4.99 -17.00 21.50
N PRO A 733 5.85 -15.97 21.62
CA PRO A 733 7.05 -15.83 20.80
C PRO A 733 8.03 -17.00 21.01
N LEU A 734 8.38 -17.69 19.93
CA LEU A 734 9.38 -18.76 19.87
C LEU A 734 10.77 -18.24 19.53
N ALA A 735 10.85 -17.23 18.66
CA ALA A 735 12.09 -16.59 18.25
C ALA A 735 11.93 -15.07 18.09
N ASP A 736 12.93 -14.33 18.58
CA ASP A 736 13.07 -12.89 18.34
C ASP A 736 13.57 -12.64 16.92
N GLY A 737 13.04 -11.59 16.28
CA GLY A 737 13.50 -11.08 14.99
C GLY A 737 14.54 -9.95 15.10
N ALA A 738 14.73 -9.24 13.99
CA ALA A 738 15.55 -8.03 13.96
C ALA A 738 14.91 -6.93 14.82
N ALA A 739 15.73 -6.22 15.61
CA ALA A 739 15.29 -5.15 16.50
C ALA A 739 14.15 -5.57 17.47
N THR A 740 14.25 -6.78 18.05
CA THR A 740 13.35 -7.28 19.11
C THR A 740 14.13 -7.94 20.24
N GLU A 741 13.60 -7.87 21.46
CA GLU A 741 14.15 -8.53 22.66
C GLU A 741 13.03 -9.08 23.56
N LEU A 742 13.01 -10.40 23.77
CA LEU A 742 12.01 -11.11 24.58
C LEU A 742 10.56 -10.82 24.11
N GLY A 743 10.34 -10.79 22.80
CA GLY A 743 9.01 -10.54 22.22
C GLY A 743 8.56 -9.07 22.22
N GLU A 744 9.40 -8.13 22.62
CA GLU A 744 9.14 -6.69 22.53
C GLU A 744 9.98 -6.02 21.45
N LEU A 745 9.46 -4.94 20.86
CA LEU A 745 10.21 -4.10 19.92
C LEU A 745 11.37 -3.38 20.63
N ALA A 746 12.57 -3.53 20.06
CA ALA A 746 13.83 -3.07 20.59
C ALA A 746 14.68 -2.40 19.49
N LEU A 747 14.28 -1.18 19.11
CA LEU A 747 14.93 -0.37 18.07
C LEU A 747 16.30 0.24 18.46
N GLY A 748 16.66 0.28 19.74
CA GLY A 748 17.76 1.09 20.27
C GLY A 748 18.37 0.54 21.55
N GLN A 749 18.85 1.44 22.41
CA GLN A 749 19.55 1.14 23.67
C GLN A 749 19.17 2.12 24.76
N ASN A 750 19.14 1.62 26.00
CA ASN A 750 18.96 2.45 27.20
C ASN A 750 20.34 2.90 27.70
N VAL A 751 20.65 4.20 27.60
CA VAL A 751 21.98 4.77 27.90
C VAL A 751 21.91 5.85 28.97
N LEU A 752 22.98 5.96 29.79
CA LEU A 752 23.07 6.99 30.82
C LEU A 752 23.44 8.34 30.19
N VAL A 753 22.55 9.33 30.30
CA VAL A 753 22.70 10.66 29.73
C VAL A 753 22.85 11.73 30.81
N ALA A 754 23.65 12.74 30.52
CA ALA A 754 23.68 14.00 31.25
C ALA A 754 23.33 15.18 30.34
N PHE A 755 22.46 16.08 30.81
CA PHE A 755 22.10 17.31 30.11
C PHE A 755 22.97 18.48 30.58
N MET A 756 24.10 18.70 29.92
CA MET A 756 25.02 19.80 30.23
C MET A 756 25.82 20.23 28.99
N PRO A 757 26.18 21.51 28.85
CA PRO A 757 27.17 21.92 27.85
C PRO A 757 28.53 21.31 28.21
N TRP A 758 29.26 20.77 27.23
CA TRP A 758 30.59 20.20 27.47
C TRP A 758 31.58 20.69 26.42
N ARG A 759 32.32 21.74 26.79
CA ARG A 759 33.46 22.32 26.04
C ARG A 759 33.15 22.64 24.56
N GLY A 760 31.88 22.91 24.24
CA GLY A 760 31.41 23.21 22.87
C GLY A 760 31.29 22.00 21.94
N TYR A 761 31.62 20.78 22.39
CA TYR A 761 31.52 19.59 21.53
C TYR A 761 30.07 19.17 21.27
N ASN A 762 29.14 19.52 22.16
CA ASN A 762 27.71 19.35 21.97
C ASN A 762 27.00 20.65 21.57
N PHE A 763 27.68 21.53 20.81
CA PHE A 763 27.07 22.74 20.26
C PHE A 763 25.90 22.38 19.32
N GLU A 764 24.84 23.20 19.36
CA GLU A 764 23.55 22.90 18.70
C GLU A 764 23.03 21.51 19.06
N ASP A 765 23.02 20.60 18.07
CA ASP A 765 22.49 19.24 18.14
C ASP A 765 23.61 18.19 18.11
N ALA A 766 24.85 18.60 18.34
CA ALA A 766 25.95 17.65 18.42
C ALA A 766 25.84 16.77 19.67
N ILE A 767 26.18 15.49 19.52
CA ILE A 767 26.15 14.48 20.57
C ILE A 767 27.58 14.04 20.88
N ILE A 768 27.92 14.03 22.15
CA ILE A 768 29.18 13.47 22.64
C ILE A 768 28.91 12.07 23.15
N ILE A 769 29.75 11.11 22.75
CA ILE A 769 29.62 9.71 23.17
C ILE A 769 30.88 9.23 23.89
N SER A 770 30.69 8.38 24.89
CA SER A 770 31.77 7.66 25.55
C SER A 770 32.35 6.57 24.62
N GLU A 771 33.66 6.39 24.67
CA GLU A 771 34.38 5.31 24.00
C GLU A 771 33.86 3.93 24.44
N ARG A 772 33.33 3.81 25.67
CA ARG A 772 32.70 2.57 26.17
C ARG A 772 31.66 2.02 25.20
N LEU A 773 30.80 2.88 24.67
CA LEU A 773 29.72 2.49 23.75
C LEU A 773 30.24 1.87 22.45
N VAL A 774 31.42 2.30 22.00
CA VAL A 774 32.06 1.83 20.77
C VAL A 774 32.88 0.56 21.05
N ALA A 775 33.56 0.50 22.20
CA ALA A 775 34.35 -0.64 22.63
C ALA A 775 33.48 -1.89 22.86
N GLU A 776 32.31 -1.72 23.49
CA GLU A 776 31.36 -2.81 23.78
C GLU A 776 30.45 -3.19 22.61
N ASP A 777 30.62 -2.54 21.45
CA ASP A 777 29.84 -2.70 20.22
C ASP A 777 28.31 -2.46 20.43
N ILE A 778 27.93 -1.57 21.35
CA ILE A 778 26.52 -1.32 21.74
C ILE A 778 25.67 -0.85 20.56
N TYR A 779 26.17 0.10 19.77
CA TYR A 779 25.50 0.68 18.59
C TYR A 779 26.03 0.12 17.26
N THR A 780 26.57 -1.10 17.27
CA THR A 780 27.05 -1.73 16.05
C THR A 780 25.90 -2.38 15.28
N SER A 781 25.80 -2.10 13.98
CA SER A 781 24.83 -2.71 13.07
C SER A 781 25.52 -3.62 12.05
N ILE A 782 24.79 -4.61 11.53
CA ILE A 782 25.22 -5.46 10.42
C ILE A 782 24.47 -5.00 9.17
N HIS A 783 25.22 -4.75 8.11
CA HIS A 783 24.68 -4.46 6.79
C HIS A 783 25.12 -5.57 5.82
N ILE A 784 24.26 -5.94 4.89
CA ILE A 784 24.53 -6.99 3.90
C ILE A 784 24.37 -6.39 2.52
N GLU A 785 25.50 -6.27 1.81
CA GLU A 785 25.55 -5.77 0.44
C GLU A 785 25.48 -6.97 -0.52
N GLU A 786 24.64 -6.86 -1.55
CA GLU A 786 24.53 -7.85 -2.61
C GLU A 786 25.25 -7.33 -3.86
N SER A 787 26.24 -8.08 -4.31
CA SER A 787 26.89 -7.86 -5.60
C SER A 787 26.42 -8.91 -6.58
N THR A 788 25.78 -8.47 -7.67
CA THR A 788 25.30 -9.36 -8.74
C THR A 788 26.07 -9.09 -10.03
N LEU A 789 26.39 -10.17 -10.75
CA LEU A 789 26.97 -10.08 -12.09
C LEU A 789 26.28 -11.11 -12.99
N GLN A 790 26.06 -10.74 -14.25
CA GLN A 790 25.32 -11.54 -15.23
C GLN A 790 26.23 -11.81 -16.43
N VAL A 791 26.19 -13.05 -16.92
CA VAL A 791 26.76 -13.44 -18.21
C VAL A 791 25.69 -13.28 -19.27
N ARG A 792 26.02 -12.53 -20.32
CA ARG A 792 25.14 -12.31 -21.48
C ARG A 792 25.79 -12.82 -22.74
N ASP A 793 24.94 -13.23 -23.67
CA ASP A 793 25.35 -13.48 -25.04
C ASP A 793 25.45 -12.15 -25.78
N THR A 794 26.65 -11.77 -26.22
CA THR A 794 26.88 -10.54 -26.97
C THR A 794 27.08 -10.86 -28.45
N LYS A 795 26.88 -9.87 -29.33
CA LYS A 795 27.16 -10.04 -30.77
C LYS A 795 28.60 -10.48 -31.08
N ARG A 796 29.53 -10.32 -30.15
CA ARG A 796 30.96 -10.62 -30.30
C ARG A 796 31.37 -11.97 -29.71
N GLY A 797 30.45 -12.66 -29.05
CA GLY A 797 30.70 -13.90 -28.32
C GLY A 797 30.04 -13.90 -26.96
N GLU A 798 30.03 -15.08 -26.35
CA GLU A 798 29.55 -15.30 -25.00
C GLU A 798 30.54 -14.68 -23.99
N GLU A 799 30.01 -14.01 -22.98
CA GLU A 799 30.81 -13.61 -21.82
C GLU A 799 31.00 -14.81 -20.89
N GLU A 800 32.10 -14.87 -20.14
CA GLU A 800 32.36 -16.03 -19.28
C GLU A 800 32.74 -15.59 -17.88
N PHE A 801 32.28 -16.36 -16.88
CA PHE A 801 32.81 -16.29 -15.54
C PHE A 801 34.05 -17.19 -15.44
N THR A 802 35.18 -16.59 -15.08
CA THR A 802 36.45 -17.31 -14.98
C THR A 802 37.37 -16.63 -13.97
N LYS A 803 38.27 -17.43 -13.41
CA LYS A 803 39.40 -16.97 -12.61
C LYS A 803 40.53 -16.40 -13.46
N GLU A 804 40.62 -16.76 -14.74
CA GLU A 804 41.67 -16.35 -15.66
C GLU A 804 41.39 -14.95 -16.24
N ILE A 805 41.71 -13.92 -15.46
CA ILE A 805 41.45 -12.52 -15.81
C ILE A 805 42.74 -11.87 -16.34
N PRO A 806 42.74 -11.22 -17.52
CA PRO A 806 43.95 -10.60 -18.07
C PRO A 806 44.41 -9.41 -17.21
N ASN A 807 45.72 -9.21 -17.10
CA ASN A 807 46.37 -8.09 -16.38
C ASN A 807 46.05 -8.03 -14.86
N VAL A 808 45.64 -9.14 -14.26
CA VAL A 808 45.40 -9.27 -12.82
C VAL A 808 46.43 -10.21 -12.20
N SER A 809 46.97 -9.86 -11.03
CA SER A 809 47.93 -10.71 -10.33
C SER A 809 47.26 -11.96 -9.74
N GLU A 810 48.00 -13.06 -9.62
CA GLU A 810 47.51 -14.29 -8.96
C GLU A 810 47.10 -14.06 -7.49
N GLU A 811 47.68 -13.06 -6.82
CA GLU A 811 47.30 -12.69 -5.46
C GLU A 811 45.86 -12.15 -5.39
N ALA A 812 45.43 -11.38 -6.39
CA ALA A 812 44.09 -10.83 -6.46
C ALA A 812 43.02 -11.88 -6.84
N THR A 813 43.40 -12.97 -7.52
CA THR A 813 42.50 -14.08 -7.88
C THR A 813 42.59 -15.27 -6.94
N LYS A 814 43.42 -15.20 -5.90
CA LYS A 814 43.66 -16.30 -4.94
C LYS A 814 42.39 -16.84 -4.31
N ASP A 815 41.47 -15.96 -3.91
CA ASP A 815 40.23 -16.33 -3.23
C ASP A 815 39.09 -16.69 -4.19
N LEU A 816 39.30 -16.63 -5.52
CA LEU A 816 38.32 -17.04 -6.54
C LEU A 816 38.38 -18.55 -6.79
N ASP A 817 37.20 -19.15 -6.98
CA ASP A 817 37.02 -20.52 -7.46
C ASP A 817 37.20 -20.62 -8.99
N ASP A 818 37.06 -21.83 -9.53
CA ASP A 818 37.24 -22.09 -10.97
C ASP A 818 36.19 -21.37 -11.84
N PHE A 819 35.02 -21.06 -11.26
CA PHE A 819 33.97 -20.25 -11.88
C PHE A 819 34.20 -18.75 -11.66
N GLY A 820 35.36 -18.33 -11.15
CA GLY A 820 35.68 -16.93 -10.91
C GLY A 820 34.88 -16.29 -9.75
N ILE A 821 34.24 -17.06 -8.88
CA ILE A 821 33.46 -16.54 -7.75
C ILE A 821 34.29 -16.61 -6.47
N ILE A 822 34.25 -15.56 -5.66
CA ILE A 822 34.96 -15.52 -4.38
C ILE A 822 34.45 -16.58 -3.39
N ARG A 823 35.36 -17.23 -2.66
CA ARG A 823 34.99 -18.24 -1.67
C ARG A 823 34.24 -17.63 -0.46
N MET A 824 33.33 -18.41 0.11
CA MET A 824 32.66 -18.06 1.37
C MET A 824 33.67 -17.92 2.52
N GLY A 825 33.47 -16.93 3.38
CA GLY A 825 34.34 -16.61 4.51
C GLY A 825 35.58 -15.79 4.16
N ALA A 826 35.79 -15.43 2.89
CA ALA A 826 36.85 -14.49 2.50
C ALA A 826 36.61 -13.10 3.10
N LYS A 827 37.69 -12.46 3.56
CA LYS A 827 37.66 -11.08 4.05
C LYS A 827 37.99 -10.16 2.89
N VAL A 828 37.01 -9.37 2.47
CA VAL A 828 37.13 -8.50 1.31
C VAL A 828 37.42 -7.06 1.74
N ARG A 829 38.24 -6.39 0.94
CA ARG A 829 38.55 -4.97 1.01
C ARG A 829 38.18 -4.33 -0.33
N GLU A 830 38.14 -3.00 -0.32
CA GLU A 830 37.99 -2.20 -1.53
C GLU A 830 38.97 -2.65 -2.64
N GLY A 831 38.44 -2.84 -3.85
CA GLY A 831 39.21 -3.23 -5.02
C GLY A 831 39.38 -4.74 -5.23
N ASP A 832 39.12 -5.58 -4.21
CA ASP A 832 39.16 -7.04 -4.36
C ASP A 832 38.11 -7.53 -5.37
N ILE A 833 38.45 -8.56 -6.15
CA ILE A 833 37.52 -9.12 -7.15
C ILE A 833 36.55 -10.07 -6.45
N LEU A 834 35.25 -9.78 -6.55
CA LEU A 834 34.19 -10.62 -6.00
C LEU A 834 33.70 -11.66 -7.01
N ILE A 835 33.54 -11.25 -8.26
CA ILE A 835 33.11 -12.10 -9.37
C ILE A 835 33.97 -11.76 -10.59
N GLY A 836 34.81 -12.70 -11.00
CA GLY A 836 35.65 -12.66 -12.19
C GLY A 836 34.81 -12.84 -13.45
N LYS A 837 34.90 -11.88 -14.38
CA LYS A 837 34.18 -11.92 -15.65
C LYS A 837 35.04 -11.37 -16.77
N ILE A 838 35.04 -12.08 -17.89
CA ILE A 838 35.68 -11.66 -19.13
C ILE A 838 34.65 -11.40 -20.22
N THR A 839 34.87 -10.34 -21.00
CA THR A 839 34.05 -10.00 -22.17
C THR A 839 34.91 -10.00 -23.42
N PRO A 840 34.51 -10.65 -24.53
CA PRO A 840 35.26 -10.61 -25.78
C PRO A 840 35.40 -9.17 -26.31
N LYS A 841 36.64 -8.77 -26.59
CA LYS A 841 37.00 -7.45 -27.13
C LYS A 841 37.03 -7.51 -28.66
N GLY A 842 36.66 -6.42 -29.33
CA GLY A 842 36.90 -6.30 -30.77
C GLY A 842 38.35 -5.91 -31.05
N GLU A 843 38.88 -6.32 -32.20
CA GLU A 843 40.20 -5.86 -32.66
C GLU A 843 40.18 -4.33 -32.83
N THR A 844 41.03 -3.64 -32.08
CA THR A 844 41.31 -2.21 -32.23
C THR A 844 42.73 -2.06 -32.75
N ASP A 845 42.94 -1.30 -33.81
CA ASP A 845 44.28 -1.01 -34.31
C ASP A 845 45.09 -0.25 -33.23
N PRO A 846 46.16 -0.86 -32.68
CA PRO A 846 47.00 -0.18 -31.69
C PRO A 846 47.79 0.95 -32.34
N THR A 847 48.16 1.98 -31.57
CA THR A 847 49.05 3.04 -32.09
C THR A 847 50.42 2.45 -32.45
N PRO A 848 51.24 3.13 -33.29
CA PRO A 848 52.58 2.65 -33.63
C PRO A 848 53.45 2.33 -32.39
N GLU A 849 53.31 3.11 -31.33
CA GLU A 849 54.01 2.93 -30.05
C GLU A 849 53.52 1.68 -29.31
N GLU A 850 52.20 1.47 -29.21
CA GLU A 850 51.63 0.26 -28.63
C GLU A 850 51.98 -0.99 -29.44
N LYS A 851 51.99 -0.88 -30.77
CA LYS A 851 52.38 -1.95 -31.69
C LYS A 851 53.85 -2.32 -31.52
N LEU A 852 54.72 -1.32 -31.35
CA LEU A 852 56.14 -1.52 -31.04
C LEU A 852 56.31 -2.18 -29.66
N LEU A 853 55.60 -1.71 -28.64
CA LEU A 853 55.63 -2.31 -27.30
C LEU A 853 55.20 -3.78 -27.32
N ARG A 854 54.12 -4.12 -28.04
CA ARG A 854 53.68 -5.51 -28.21
C ARG A 854 54.72 -6.36 -28.93
N ALA A 855 55.38 -5.81 -29.95
CA ALA A 855 56.45 -6.50 -30.66
C ALA A 855 57.69 -6.75 -29.78
N ILE A 856 58.01 -5.82 -28.86
CA ILE A 856 59.15 -5.93 -27.94
C ILE A 856 58.86 -6.94 -26.81
N PHE A 857 57.69 -6.84 -26.17
CA PHE A 857 57.37 -7.63 -24.98
C PHE A 857 56.69 -8.97 -25.28
N GLY A 858 56.34 -9.24 -26.54
CA GLY A 858 55.67 -10.48 -26.94
C GLY A 858 54.27 -10.65 -26.34
N ASP A 859 53.72 -9.58 -25.77
CA ASP A 859 52.45 -9.59 -25.06
C ASP A 859 51.32 -9.75 -26.08
N LYS A 860 50.77 -10.97 -26.17
CA LYS A 860 49.48 -11.19 -26.81
C LYS A 860 48.45 -10.54 -25.88
N ALA A 861 48.15 -9.27 -26.12
CA ALA A 861 47.02 -8.61 -25.49
C ALA A 861 45.80 -9.53 -25.66
N GLY A 862 45.30 -10.11 -24.57
CA GLY A 862 44.21 -11.08 -24.64
C GLY A 862 43.02 -10.48 -25.41
N ASP A 863 42.37 -11.29 -26.24
CA ASP A 863 41.17 -10.91 -27.01
C ASP A 863 39.95 -10.61 -26.12
N VAL A 864 40.17 -10.48 -24.81
CA VAL A 864 39.17 -10.36 -23.77
C VAL A 864 39.49 -9.17 -22.85
N LYS A 865 38.43 -8.54 -22.35
CA LYS A 865 38.49 -7.41 -21.42
C LYS A 865 38.03 -7.84 -20.04
N ASP A 866 38.71 -7.38 -18.99
CA ASP A 866 38.24 -7.48 -17.61
C ASP A 866 36.92 -6.69 -17.43
N ALA A 867 35.85 -7.43 -17.15
CA ALA A 867 34.52 -6.91 -16.82
C ALA A 867 34.08 -7.40 -15.43
N SER A 868 35.03 -7.75 -14.57
CA SER A 868 34.81 -8.34 -13.25
C SER A 868 34.15 -7.36 -12.29
N MET A 869 33.34 -7.89 -11.39
CA MET A 869 32.75 -7.13 -10.29
C MET A 869 33.77 -7.02 -9.15
N LYS A 870 34.19 -5.80 -8.85
CA LYS A 870 35.11 -5.48 -7.76
C LYS A 870 34.34 -4.94 -6.55
N ALA A 871 34.89 -5.18 -5.36
CA ALA A 871 34.40 -4.62 -4.11
C ALA A 871 34.36 -3.09 -4.20
N SER A 872 33.21 -2.50 -3.86
CA SER A 872 32.97 -1.05 -3.91
C SER A 872 33.94 -0.29 -2.98
N PRO A 873 34.26 0.98 -3.27
CA PRO A 873 35.10 1.78 -2.38
C PRO A 873 34.56 1.87 -0.96
N GLY A 874 35.42 1.69 0.03
CA GLY A 874 35.02 1.62 1.44
C GLY A 874 34.27 0.35 1.85
N LEU A 875 34.14 -0.65 0.96
CA LEU A 875 33.63 -1.97 1.32
C LEU A 875 34.71 -2.70 2.13
N LYS A 876 34.32 -3.10 3.35
CA LYS A 876 35.14 -3.93 4.23
C LYS A 876 34.22 -4.90 4.94
N GLY A 877 34.34 -6.19 4.62
CA GLY A 877 33.38 -7.17 5.09
C GLY A 877 33.85 -8.60 4.91
N VAL A 878 32.93 -9.52 5.18
CA VAL A 878 33.14 -10.96 5.02
C VAL A 878 32.08 -11.49 4.06
N VAL A 879 32.51 -12.32 3.11
CA VAL A 879 31.59 -13.02 2.21
C VAL A 879 30.82 -14.05 3.02
N ILE A 880 29.50 -13.91 3.12
CA ILE A 880 28.64 -14.81 3.90
C ILE A 880 28.00 -15.90 3.05
N ASN A 881 27.73 -15.62 1.78
CA ASN A 881 27.01 -16.53 0.90
C ASN A 881 27.34 -16.21 -0.57
N THR A 882 27.40 -17.24 -1.40
CA THR A 882 27.59 -17.13 -2.84
C THR A 882 26.61 -18.05 -3.56
N LYS A 883 26.04 -17.56 -4.67
CA LYS A 883 25.07 -18.30 -5.47
C LYS A 883 25.40 -18.17 -6.94
N LEU A 884 25.32 -19.28 -7.65
CA LEU A 884 25.45 -19.36 -9.10
C LEU A 884 24.17 -19.97 -9.65
N PHE A 885 23.49 -19.22 -10.51
CA PHE A 885 22.34 -19.67 -11.28
C PHE A 885 22.75 -19.80 -12.73
N SER A 886 22.41 -20.93 -13.34
CA SER A 886 22.73 -21.19 -14.74
C SER A 886 21.48 -21.61 -15.50
N ARG A 887 21.19 -20.89 -16.58
CA ARG A 887 20.16 -21.28 -17.53
C ARG A 887 20.60 -22.56 -18.24
N ARG A 888 19.68 -23.50 -18.38
CA ARG A 888 19.93 -24.76 -19.08
C ARG A 888 20.27 -24.48 -20.55
N VAL A 889 21.51 -24.76 -20.94
CA VAL A 889 21.90 -24.96 -22.35
C VAL A 889 21.82 -26.46 -22.61
N MET A 890 21.13 -26.89 -23.67
CA MET A 890 20.86 -28.31 -23.95
C MET A 890 22.12 -29.18 -24.20
N THR A 891 23.30 -28.57 -24.20
CA THR A 891 24.61 -29.15 -24.49
C THR A 891 25.54 -29.07 -23.28
N SER A 892 25.40 -29.99 -22.32
CA SER A 892 26.52 -30.53 -21.51
C SER A 892 26.04 -31.67 -20.58
N ASP A 893 26.83 -32.76 -20.59
CA ASP A 893 26.87 -33.94 -19.74
C ASP A 893 25.66 -34.89 -19.61
N ASP A 894 25.81 -36.09 -20.20
CA ASP A 894 24.99 -37.28 -19.92
C ASP A 894 24.93 -37.63 -18.42
N GLN A 895 25.95 -37.23 -17.64
CA GLN A 895 25.99 -37.42 -16.20
C GLN A 895 24.88 -36.62 -15.48
N ILE A 896 24.65 -35.35 -15.87
CA ILE A 896 23.62 -34.50 -15.27
C ILE A 896 22.23 -35.07 -15.57
N ARG A 897 21.99 -35.53 -16.81
CA ARG A 897 20.72 -36.18 -17.19
C ARG A 897 20.44 -37.44 -16.39
N GLN A 898 21.48 -38.25 -16.10
CA GLN A 898 21.33 -39.44 -15.27
C GLN A 898 21.02 -39.10 -13.81
N GLU A 899 21.65 -38.07 -13.23
CA GLU A 899 21.33 -37.61 -11.88
C GLU A 899 19.91 -37.03 -11.78
N GLU A 900 19.47 -36.22 -12.75
CA GLU A 900 18.12 -35.68 -12.82
C GLU A 900 17.07 -36.79 -12.88
N LYS A 901 17.28 -37.78 -13.75
CA LYS A 901 16.36 -38.92 -13.89
C LYS A 901 16.26 -39.70 -12.57
N LYS A 902 17.37 -39.91 -11.87
CA LYS A 902 17.38 -40.51 -10.53
C LYS A 902 16.58 -39.67 -9.52
N ARG A 903 16.73 -38.35 -9.51
CA ARG A 903 15.96 -37.44 -8.63
C ARG A 903 14.46 -37.47 -8.95
N GLN A 904 14.09 -37.44 -10.23
CA GLN A 904 12.69 -37.56 -10.65
C GLN A 904 12.07 -38.91 -10.24
N GLU A 905 12.81 -40.02 -10.40
CA GLU A 905 12.36 -41.34 -9.96
C GLU A 905 12.20 -41.41 -8.42
N GLN A 906 13.08 -40.75 -7.66
CA GLN A 906 12.95 -40.65 -6.20
C GLN A 906 11.68 -39.89 -5.80
N ILE A 907 11.34 -38.79 -6.48
CA ILE A 907 10.11 -38.02 -6.24
C ILE A 907 8.88 -38.87 -6.57
N SER A 908 8.85 -39.54 -7.72
CA SER A 908 7.72 -40.41 -8.11
C SER A 908 7.52 -41.56 -7.12
N LYS A 909 8.61 -42.16 -6.61
CA LYS A 909 8.54 -43.20 -5.56
C LYS A 909 8.01 -42.64 -4.24
N ARG A 910 8.43 -41.42 -3.87
CA ARG A 910 7.91 -40.73 -2.67
C ARG A 910 6.43 -40.42 -2.81
N GLU A 911 6.00 -39.88 -3.95
CA GLU A 911 4.60 -39.59 -4.29
C GLU A 911 3.73 -40.85 -4.15
N GLN A 912 4.10 -41.95 -4.82
CA GLN A 912 3.35 -43.21 -4.73
C GLN A 912 3.27 -43.75 -3.30
N LYS A 913 4.36 -43.65 -2.53
CA LYS A 913 4.38 -44.10 -1.14
C LYS A 913 3.46 -43.25 -0.26
N THR A 914 3.51 -41.94 -0.39
CA THR A 914 2.69 -41.01 0.41
C THR A 914 1.21 -41.13 0.04
N LEU A 915 0.88 -41.24 -1.25
CA LEU A 915 -0.49 -41.47 -1.72
C LEU A 915 -1.07 -42.77 -1.15
N LYS A 916 -0.30 -43.87 -1.23
CA LYS A 916 -0.73 -45.14 -0.66
C LYS A 916 -0.96 -45.07 0.85
N GLN A 917 -0.04 -44.43 1.59
CA GLN A 917 -0.22 -44.22 3.03
C GLN A 917 -1.47 -43.40 3.37
N HIS A 918 -1.78 -42.40 2.55
CA HIS A 918 -2.95 -41.57 2.71
C HIS A 918 -4.25 -42.34 2.40
N GLU A 919 -4.26 -43.15 1.34
CA GLU A 919 -5.36 -44.06 1.01
C GLU A 919 -5.61 -45.07 2.14
N ASP A 920 -4.54 -45.70 2.66
CA ASP A 920 -4.61 -46.65 3.76
C ASP A 920 -5.15 -46.01 5.06
N ASP A 921 -4.84 -44.73 5.33
CA ASP A 921 -5.35 -43.97 6.48
C ASP A 921 -6.84 -43.62 6.30
N THR A 922 -7.23 -43.14 5.12
CA THR A 922 -8.63 -42.84 4.77
C THR A 922 -9.51 -44.08 4.85
N ALA A 923 -9.05 -45.22 4.32
CA ALA A 923 -9.79 -46.48 4.39
C ALA A 923 -10.03 -46.92 5.84
N ARG A 924 -9.03 -46.77 6.71
CA ARG A 924 -9.15 -47.07 8.15
C ARG A 924 -10.13 -46.14 8.86
N ARG A 925 -10.11 -44.84 8.55
CA ARG A 925 -11.07 -43.86 9.10
C ARG A 925 -12.49 -44.13 8.63
N LEU A 926 -12.66 -44.41 7.34
CA LEU A 926 -13.94 -44.77 6.75
C LEU A 926 -14.50 -46.05 7.39
N ALA A 927 -13.69 -47.10 7.56
CA ALA A 927 -14.07 -48.31 8.28
C ALA A 927 -14.55 -48.03 9.71
N LYS A 928 -13.91 -47.10 10.44
CA LYS A 928 -14.33 -46.71 11.80
C LYS A 928 -15.62 -45.89 11.81
N VAL A 929 -15.83 -45.03 10.81
CA VAL A 929 -17.08 -44.28 10.65
C VAL A 929 -18.23 -45.20 10.27
N LEU A 930 -17.98 -46.26 9.50
CA LEU A 930 -19.00 -47.18 8.98
C LEU A 930 -19.35 -48.36 9.91
N ASP A 931 -18.69 -48.49 11.05
CA ASP A 931 -18.84 -49.63 11.95
C ASP A 931 -20.24 -49.64 12.62
N GLY A 932 -20.99 -50.73 12.44
CA GLY A 932 -22.30 -50.96 13.07
C GLY A 932 -23.51 -50.40 12.31
N MET A 933 -23.35 -49.96 11.05
CA MET A 933 -24.40 -49.26 10.30
C MET A 933 -25.07 -50.11 9.22
N THR A 934 -26.37 -49.87 8.98
CA THR A 934 -27.11 -50.45 7.86
C THR A 934 -27.09 -49.52 6.64
N THR A 935 -26.50 -49.97 5.53
CA THR A 935 -26.41 -49.18 4.29
C THR A 935 -27.69 -49.23 3.47
N LEU A 936 -28.05 -48.13 2.80
CA LEU A 936 -29.05 -48.10 1.72
C LEU A 936 -28.49 -48.67 0.40
N GLY A 937 -27.16 -48.77 0.31
CA GLY A 937 -26.42 -49.42 -0.77
C GLY A 937 -25.33 -48.49 -1.31
N ILE A 938 -24.07 -48.89 -1.15
CA ILE A 938 -22.91 -48.08 -1.59
C ILE A 938 -22.55 -48.50 -3.01
N ARG A 939 -22.56 -47.56 -3.95
CA ARG A 939 -22.19 -47.75 -5.35
C ARG A 939 -20.96 -46.96 -5.71
N LEU A 940 -20.26 -47.45 -6.73
CA LEU A 940 -19.25 -46.69 -7.42
C LEU A 940 -19.88 -45.89 -8.57
N THR A 941 -19.22 -44.83 -9.05
CA THR A 941 -19.63 -43.97 -10.19
C THR A 941 -19.78 -44.76 -11.51
N ASN A 942 -19.33 -46.01 -11.55
CA ASN A 942 -19.50 -46.95 -12.65
C ASN A 942 -20.64 -47.96 -12.42
N ASP A 943 -21.60 -47.64 -11.53
CA ASP A 943 -22.74 -48.47 -11.12
C ASP A 943 -22.40 -49.82 -10.46
N LYS A 944 -21.12 -50.07 -10.14
CA LYS A 944 -20.73 -51.28 -9.43
C LYS A 944 -21.10 -51.18 -7.95
N VAL A 945 -21.98 -52.07 -7.49
CA VAL A 945 -22.43 -52.14 -6.10
C VAL A 945 -21.33 -52.72 -5.21
N VAL A 946 -20.85 -51.93 -4.24
CA VAL A 946 -19.85 -52.35 -3.24
C VAL A 946 -20.54 -53.04 -2.06
N PHE A 947 -21.64 -52.46 -1.57
CA PHE A 947 -22.48 -53.00 -0.50
C PHE A 947 -23.95 -52.95 -0.90
N ARG A 948 -24.70 -54.04 -0.66
CA ARG A 948 -26.13 -54.12 -0.97
C ARG A 948 -26.96 -53.42 0.10
N GLY A 949 -28.08 -52.80 -0.29
CA GLY A 949 -29.02 -52.19 0.66
C GLY A 949 -29.50 -53.18 1.71
N GLY A 950 -29.53 -52.76 2.98
CA GLY A 950 -29.91 -53.56 4.15
C GLY A 950 -28.77 -54.33 4.83
N THR A 951 -27.52 -54.23 4.35
CA THR A 951 -26.37 -54.91 4.96
C THR A 951 -25.85 -54.13 6.17
N ALA A 952 -25.64 -54.79 7.31
CA ALA A 952 -24.95 -54.23 8.46
C ALA A 952 -23.43 -54.28 8.23
N LEU A 953 -22.77 -53.12 8.18
CA LEU A 953 -21.34 -52.99 7.97
C LEU A 953 -20.58 -53.16 9.28
N THR A 954 -19.49 -53.93 9.24
CA THR A 954 -18.45 -53.89 10.28
C THR A 954 -17.17 -53.27 9.73
N ALA A 955 -16.36 -52.65 10.60
CA ALA A 955 -15.07 -52.08 10.21
C ALA A 955 -14.15 -53.09 9.50
N LYS A 956 -14.26 -54.38 9.84
CA LYS A 956 -13.52 -55.47 9.18
C LYS A 956 -14.02 -55.73 7.76
N ASP A 957 -15.32 -55.70 7.52
CA ASP A 957 -15.88 -55.93 6.18
C ASP A 957 -15.47 -54.83 5.20
N VAL A 958 -15.44 -53.58 5.67
CA VAL A 958 -14.99 -52.41 4.88
C VAL A 958 -13.51 -52.53 4.50
N MET A 959 -12.64 -52.89 5.46
CA MET A 959 -11.21 -53.10 5.20
C MET A 959 -10.95 -54.30 4.28
N THR A 960 -11.67 -55.41 4.45
CA THR A 960 -11.51 -56.59 3.59
C THR A 960 -11.86 -56.26 2.13
N LYS A 961 -12.93 -55.48 1.90
CA LYS A 961 -13.31 -55.01 0.56
C LYS A 961 -12.33 -53.99 -0.03
N TYR A 962 -11.62 -53.22 0.81
CA TYR A 962 -10.54 -52.34 0.39
C TYR A 962 -9.29 -53.14 -0.03
N ASP A 963 -8.87 -54.11 0.79
CA ASP A 963 -7.71 -54.96 0.51
C ASP A 963 -7.91 -55.82 -0.75
N ASP A 964 -9.15 -56.29 -0.99
CA ASP A 964 -9.54 -57.04 -2.20
C ASP A 964 -9.68 -56.14 -3.46
N GLY A 965 -9.52 -54.81 -3.33
CA GLY A 965 -9.64 -53.84 -4.43
C GLY A 965 -11.07 -53.60 -4.94
N ALA A 966 -12.09 -54.07 -4.21
CA ALA A 966 -13.50 -53.88 -4.54
C ALA A 966 -14.03 -52.49 -4.14
N LEU A 967 -13.46 -51.89 -3.08
CA LEU A 967 -13.73 -50.53 -2.63
C LEU A 967 -12.62 -49.59 -3.13
N LYS A 968 -12.90 -48.82 -4.20
CA LYS A 968 -12.00 -47.77 -4.69
C LYS A 968 -12.51 -46.41 -4.24
N LEU A 969 -11.76 -45.74 -3.37
CA LEU A 969 -12.13 -44.44 -2.79
C LEU A 969 -12.34 -43.34 -3.84
N GLU A 970 -11.66 -43.43 -4.98
CA GLU A 970 -11.76 -42.46 -6.10
C GLU A 970 -13.09 -42.49 -6.85
N LEU A 971 -13.74 -43.65 -6.87
CA LEU A 971 -14.91 -43.91 -7.70
C LEU A 971 -16.17 -44.01 -6.84
N LEU A 972 -16.17 -43.49 -5.61
CA LEU A 972 -17.36 -43.51 -4.76
C LEU A 972 -18.36 -42.46 -5.22
N ASP A 973 -19.62 -42.86 -5.36
CA ASP A 973 -20.71 -41.93 -5.69
C ASP A 973 -21.11 -41.13 -4.44
N MET A 974 -20.94 -39.82 -4.50
CA MET A 974 -21.14 -38.88 -3.39
C MET A 974 -22.53 -38.21 -3.41
N ASP A 975 -23.23 -38.31 -4.54
CA ASP A 975 -24.53 -37.68 -4.78
C ASP A 975 -25.67 -38.54 -4.20
N ALA A 976 -25.50 -39.87 -4.16
CA ALA A 976 -26.44 -40.79 -3.52
C ALA A 976 -26.25 -40.88 -2.01
N ASP A 977 -27.34 -40.86 -1.23
CA ASP A 977 -27.29 -41.05 0.23
C ASP A 977 -27.05 -42.52 0.60
N TRP A 978 -25.98 -42.78 1.37
CA TRP A 978 -25.58 -44.13 1.77
C TRP A 978 -26.31 -44.62 3.02
N PHE A 979 -26.80 -43.69 3.84
CA PHE A 979 -27.42 -43.91 5.14
C PHE A 979 -28.66 -43.02 5.29
N SER A 980 -29.55 -43.39 6.20
CA SER A 980 -30.74 -42.60 6.55
C SER A 980 -30.48 -41.47 7.57
N GLU A 981 -29.29 -41.43 8.19
CA GLU A 981 -28.90 -40.40 9.16
C GLU A 981 -28.07 -39.29 8.48
N ASP A 982 -28.63 -38.06 8.42
CA ASP A 982 -28.01 -36.91 7.72
C ASP A 982 -26.66 -36.47 8.31
N ASP A 983 -26.51 -36.48 9.64
CA ASP A 983 -25.28 -36.03 10.32
C ASP A 983 -24.05 -36.87 9.95
N LYS A 984 -24.22 -38.19 9.81
CA LYS A 984 -23.13 -39.12 9.45
C LYS A 984 -22.84 -39.10 7.95
N MET A 985 -23.87 -38.91 7.11
CA MET A 985 -23.65 -38.71 5.68
C MET A 985 -22.86 -37.43 5.42
N SER A 986 -23.18 -36.35 6.15
CA SER A 986 -22.38 -35.12 6.16
C SER A 986 -20.93 -35.37 6.56
N LEU A 987 -20.70 -36.19 7.61
CA LEU A 987 -19.34 -36.56 8.06
C LEU A 987 -18.56 -37.36 7.01
N VAL A 988 -19.19 -38.35 6.36
CA VAL A 988 -18.56 -39.14 5.27
C VAL A 988 -18.27 -38.25 4.07
N ARG A 989 -19.19 -37.35 3.70
CA ARG A 989 -18.99 -36.37 2.63
C ARG A 989 -17.79 -35.47 2.92
N GLN A 990 -17.69 -34.93 4.14
CA GLN A 990 -16.56 -34.11 4.56
C GLN A 990 -15.23 -34.89 4.55
N LEU A 991 -15.22 -36.14 5.02
CA LEU A 991 -14.03 -37.00 5.01
C LEU A 991 -13.50 -37.22 3.59
N LEU A 992 -14.38 -37.62 2.67
CA LEU A 992 -14.00 -37.90 1.28
C LEU A 992 -13.65 -36.62 0.51
N HIS A 993 -14.30 -35.50 0.82
CA HIS A 993 -13.93 -34.20 0.28
C HIS A 993 -12.52 -33.78 0.71
N ASN A 994 -12.21 -33.87 2.01
CA ASN A 994 -10.87 -33.56 2.53
C ASN A 994 -9.80 -34.50 1.96
N TYR A 995 -10.14 -35.78 1.76
CA TYR A 995 -9.26 -36.75 1.09
C TYR A 995 -8.95 -36.32 -0.35
N ALA A 996 -9.96 -35.91 -1.12
CA ALA A 996 -9.77 -35.45 -2.49
C ALA A 996 -8.86 -34.20 -2.56
N ILE A 997 -9.04 -33.25 -1.65
CA ILE A 997 -8.19 -32.05 -1.54
C ILE A 997 -6.74 -32.44 -1.24
N HIS A 998 -6.51 -33.22 -0.18
CA HIS A 998 -5.17 -33.57 0.27
C HIS A 998 -4.43 -34.47 -0.74
N LYS A 999 -5.15 -35.36 -1.43
CA LYS A 999 -4.61 -36.15 -2.56
C LYS A 999 -4.17 -35.27 -3.73
N ASN A 1000 -5.02 -34.33 -4.13
CA ASN A 1000 -4.69 -33.37 -5.20
C ASN A 1000 -3.46 -32.54 -4.81
N ASP A 1001 -3.35 -32.16 -3.54
CA ASP A 1001 -2.19 -31.45 -3.01
C ASP A 1001 -0.89 -32.26 -3.10
N ILE A 1002 -0.89 -33.53 -2.67
CA ILE A 1002 0.28 -34.41 -2.77
C ILE A 1002 0.74 -34.54 -4.23
N SER A 1003 -0.19 -34.80 -5.14
CA SER A 1003 0.10 -34.94 -6.57
C SER A 1003 0.60 -33.62 -7.19
N ALA A 1004 -0.02 -32.49 -6.83
CA ALA A 1004 0.38 -31.18 -7.30
C ALA A 1004 1.80 -30.79 -6.84
N THR A 1005 2.15 -31.05 -5.57
CA THR A 1005 3.51 -30.81 -5.05
C THR A 1005 4.55 -31.66 -5.78
N ALA A 1006 4.30 -32.95 -5.94
CA ALA A 1006 5.22 -33.85 -6.65
C ALA A 1006 5.37 -33.49 -8.14
N LYS A 1007 4.27 -33.11 -8.80
CA LYS A 1007 4.29 -32.61 -10.19
C LYS A 1007 5.09 -31.30 -10.31
N SER A 1008 4.93 -30.38 -9.36
CA SER A 1008 5.69 -29.13 -9.30
C SER A 1008 7.19 -29.38 -9.13
N GLU A 1009 7.60 -30.23 -8.18
CA GLU A 1009 9.00 -30.61 -7.97
C GLU A 1009 9.62 -31.27 -9.22
N ARG A 1010 8.89 -32.17 -9.87
CA ARG A 1010 9.33 -32.79 -11.14
C ARG A 1010 9.51 -31.75 -12.24
N ASN A 1011 8.55 -30.84 -12.39
CA ASN A 1011 8.60 -29.76 -13.38
C ASN A 1011 9.75 -28.79 -13.11
N LYS A 1012 10.07 -28.49 -11.85
CA LYS A 1012 11.23 -27.67 -11.47
C LYS A 1012 12.54 -28.28 -11.96
N ILE A 1013 12.73 -29.58 -11.67
CA ILE A 1013 13.93 -30.31 -12.10
C ILE A 1013 14.01 -30.36 -13.63
N ALA A 1014 12.88 -30.59 -14.30
CA ALA A 1014 12.84 -30.66 -15.77
C ALA A 1014 13.11 -29.32 -16.45
N ALA A 1015 12.64 -28.20 -15.88
CA ALA A 1015 12.78 -26.86 -16.47
C ALA A 1015 14.17 -26.24 -16.29
N GLY A 1016 14.92 -26.64 -15.26
CA GLY A 1016 16.17 -25.97 -14.86
C GLY A 1016 15.91 -24.60 -14.21
N ASP A 1017 16.96 -23.81 -14.01
CA ASP A 1017 16.81 -22.47 -13.43
C ASP A 1017 16.32 -21.46 -14.48
N GLU A 1018 15.24 -20.77 -14.12
CA GLU A 1018 14.59 -19.75 -14.94
C GLU A 1018 15.25 -18.40 -14.67
N LEU A 1019 15.93 -17.86 -15.68
CA LEU A 1019 16.57 -16.54 -15.68
C LEU A 1019 15.92 -15.61 -16.71
N GLN A 1020 16.16 -14.31 -16.59
CA GLN A 1020 15.64 -13.35 -17.56
C GLN A 1020 16.17 -13.62 -18.98
N PRO A 1021 15.40 -13.27 -20.03
CA PRO A 1021 15.83 -13.45 -21.42
C PRO A 1021 17.17 -12.76 -21.70
N GLY A 1022 18.10 -13.47 -22.36
CA GLY A 1022 19.44 -12.96 -22.70
C GLY A 1022 20.51 -13.16 -21.62
N ILE A 1023 20.14 -13.65 -20.44
CA ILE A 1023 21.08 -14.04 -19.38
C ILE A 1023 21.29 -15.56 -19.44
N LEU A 1024 22.54 -16.00 -19.52
CA LEU A 1024 22.92 -17.41 -19.48
C LEU A 1024 23.28 -17.84 -18.06
N GLN A 1025 24.09 -17.06 -17.37
CA GLN A 1025 24.45 -17.31 -15.97
C GLN A 1025 24.32 -16.04 -15.13
N MET A 1026 24.02 -16.20 -13.85
CA MET A 1026 23.95 -15.12 -12.88
C MET A 1026 24.66 -15.55 -11.60
N ALA A 1027 25.65 -14.78 -11.18
CA ALA A 1027 26.35 -14.98 -9.92
C ALA A 1027 25.95 -13.87 -8.92
N LYS A 1028 25.72 -14.26 -7.67
CA LYS A 1028 25.41 -13.36 -6.55
C LYS A 1028 26.37 -13.62 -5.40
N VAL A 1029 26.95 -12.55 -4.87
CA VAL A 1029 27.84 -12.59 -3.72
C VAL A 1029 27.28 -11.66 -2.64
N TYR A 1030 27.10 -12.20 -1.44
CA TYR A 1030 26.62 -11.45 -0.29
C TYR A 1030 27.79 -11.14 0.65
N VAL A 1031 28.02 -9.85 0.91
CA VAL A 1031 29.09 -9.37 1.79
C VAL A 1031 28.48 -8.73 3.03
N ALA A 1032 28.77 -9.29 4.20
CA ALA A 1032 28.36 -8.72 5.47
C ALA A 1032 29.40 -7.69 5.97
N LYS A 1033 28.94 -6.45 6.17
CA LYS A 1033 29.70 -5.33 6.72
C LYS A 1033 29.25 -5.05 8.15
N LYS A 1034 30.20 -5.05 9.09
CA LYS A 1034 29.97 -4.63 10.48
C LYS A 1034 30.24 -3.13 10.59
N ARG A 1035 29.19 -2.34 10.87
CA ARG A 1035 29.29 -0.87 10.96
C ARG A 1035 29.20 -0.41 12.41
N LYS A 1036 30.35 -0.01 12.96
CA LYS A 1036 30.45 0.59 14.29
C LYS A 1036 29.89 2.02 14.28
N LEU A 1037 29.70 2.61 15.46
CA LEU A 1037 29.34 4.02 15.59
C LEU A 1037 30.60 4.88 15.37
N GLN A 1038 30.49 5.93 14.55
CA GLN A 1038 31.59 6.82 14.20
C GLN A 1038 31.18 8.29 14.29
N VAL A 1039 32.18 9.19 14.27
CA VAL A 1039 31.94 10.65 14.17
C VAL A 1039 31.26 10.96 12.84
N GLY A 1040 30.19 11.75 12.89
CA GLY A 1040 29.33 12.08 11.74
C GLY A 1040 28.10 11.19 11.60
N ASP A 1041 28.01 10.07 12.32
CA ASP A 1041 26.79 9.26 12.35
C ASP A 1041 25.65 10.01 13.05
N LYS A 1042 24.42 9.77 12.59
CA LYS A 1042 23.22 10.39 13.13
C LYS A 1042 22.55 9.48 14.16
N MET A 1043 22.27 10.04 15.33
CA MET A 1043 21.49 9.41 16.40
C MET A 1043 20.24 10.23 16.71
N ALA A 1044 19.25 9.61 17.32
CA ALA A 1044 18.07 10.31 17.82
C ALA A 1044 17.45 9.60 19.03
N GLY A 1045 16.74 10.33 19.87
CA GLY A 1045 15.78 9.74 20.81
C GLY A 1045 14.38 9.65 20.19
N ARG A 1046 13.40 9.16 20.98
CA ARG A 1046 12.00 9.02 20.54
C ARG A 1046 11.24 10.35 20.48
N HIS A 1047 11.73 11.37 21.18
CA HIS A 1047 11.09 12.68 21.34
C HIS A 1047 11.51 13.71 20.27
N GLY A 1048 11.94 13.25 19.09
CA GLY A 1048 12.38 14.11 17.98
C GLY A 1048 13.70 14.88 18.23
N ASN A 1049 14.45 14.49 19.26
CA ASN A 1049 15.79 15.00 19.56
C ASN A 1049 16.83 14.28 18.68
N LYS A 1050 17.09 14.85 17.50
CA LYS A 1050 18.15 14.38 16.58
C LYS A 1050 19.49 14.99 16.94
N GLY A 1051 20.56 14.25 16.68
CA GLY A 1051 21.90 14.79 16.76
C GLY A 1051 22.94 14.01 15.98
N ILE A 1052 24.07 14.66 15.74
CA ILE A 1052 25.21 14.09 15.03
C ILE A 1052 26.31 13.82 16.04
N VAL A 1053 26.91 12.64 16.00
CA VAL A 1053 28.06 12.32 16.84
C VAL A 1053 29.23 13.24 16.43
N SER A 1054 29.63 14.16 17.30
CA SER A 1054 30.71 15.11 17.03
C SER A 1054 32.06 14.61 17.54
N LYS A 1055 32.07 13.94 18.68
CA LYS A 1055 33.28 13.44 19.32
C LYS A 1055 33.01 12.17 20.13
N ILE A 1056 33.96 11.24 20.01
CA ILE A 1056 34.07 10.06 20.86
C ILE A 1056 35.12 10.39 21.92
N VAL A 1057 34.73 10.34 23.18
CA VAL A 1057 35.55 10.77 24.32
C VAL A 1057 35.95 9.54 25.14
N ALA A 1058 37.22 9.49 25.54
CA ALA A 1058 37.75 8.42 26.39
C ALA A 1058 36.97 8.35 27.72
N ILE A 1059 36.91 7.18 28.33
CA ILE A 1059 36.05 6.93 29.50
C ILE A 1059 36.48 7.81 30.69
N GLU A 1060 37.79 7.97 30.87
CA GLU A 1060 38.41 8.81 31.90
C GLU A 1060 38.10 10.30 31.74
N ASP A 1061 37.85 10.77 30.53
CA ASP A 1061 37.54 12.17 30.24
C ASP A 1061 36.06 12.51 30.44
N MET A 1062 35.19 11.50 30.54
CA MET A 1062 33.76 11.70 30.64
C MET A 1062 33.34 12.19 32.03
N PRO A 1063 32.32 13.06 32.12
CA PRO A 1063 31.69 13.36 33.40
C PRO A 1063 31.21 12.09 34.10
N PHE A 1064 31.41 12.00 35.41
CA PHE A 1064 31.06 10.81 36.18
C PHE A 1064 30.24 11.14 37.43
N LEU A 1065 29.45 10.17 37.85
CA LEU A 1065 28.59 10.20 39.04
C LEU A 1065 29.42 10.08 40.34
N PRO A 1066 28.87 10.43 41.51
CA PRO A 1066 29.57 10.27 42.78
C PRO A 1066 29.97 8.82 43.12
N ASP A 1067 29.33 7.84 42.47
CA ASP A 1067 29.67 6.41 42.58
C ASP A 1067 30.81 5.98 41.65
N GLY A 1068 31.40 6.91 40.88
CA GLY A 1068 32.46 6.65 39.91
C GLY A 1068 31.96 6.22 38.54
N THR A 1069 30.64 6.09 38.32
CA THR A 1069 30.09 5.67 37.03
C THR A 1069 30.18 6.79 36.00
N PRO A 1070 30.88 6.62 34.87
CA PRO A 1070 30.92 7.61 33.81
C PRO A 1070 29.59 7.65 33.04
N VAL A 1071 29.23 8.84 32.57
CA VAL A 1071 28.07 9.07 31.70
C VAL A 1071 28.37 8.50 30.30
N ASP A 1072 27.35 7.94 29.63
CA ASP A 1072 27.51 7.36 28.28
C ASP A 1072 27.43 8.43 27.19
N ILE A 1073 26.48 9.36 27.33
CA ILE A 1073 26.20 10.40 26.34
C ILE A 1073 25.98 11.75 27.05
N VAL A 1074 26.57 12.81 26.50
CA VAL A 1074 26.32 14.18 26.99
C VAL A 1074 25.51 14.95 25.95
N LEU A 1075 24.32 15.39 26.36
CA LEU A 1075 23.36 16.13 25.53
C LEU A 1075 23.32 17.61 25.91
N ASN A 1076 23.01 18.46 24.94
CA ASN A 1076 22.88 19.89 25.16
C ASN A 1076 21.52 20.22 25.81
N PRO A 1077 21.47 20.86 26.99
CA PRO A 1077 20.22 21.23 27.64
C PRO A 1077 19.46 22.33 26.88
N LEU A 1078 20.15 23.19 26.11
CA LEU A 1078 19.53 24.31 25.40
C LEU A 1078 18.57 23.85 24.29
N GLY A 1079 18.75 22.63 23.79
CA GLY A 1079 17.89 22.04 22.77
C GLY A 1079 16.49 21.68 23.29
N VAL A 1080 16.28 21.57 24.60
CA VAL A 1080 14.99 21.14 25.17
C VAL A 1080 13.96 22.29 25.22
N PRO A 1081 14.26 23.48 25.79
CA PRO A 1081 13.28 24.57 25.85
C PRO A 1081 12.90 25.10 24.47
N SER A 1082 13.87 25.23 23.55
CA SER A 1082 13.63 25.74 22.20
C SER A 1082 12.74 24.81 21.37
N ARG A 1083 12.67 23.52 21.71
CA ARG A 1083 11.93 22.51 20.95
C ARG A 1083 10.69 21.98 21.65
N MET A 1084 10.52 22.35 22.92
CA MET A 1084 9.36 21.99 23.75
C MET A 1084 9.10 20.48 23.76
N ASN A 1085 10.14 19.65 23.85
CA ASN A 1085 10.05 18.21 24.02
C ASN A 1085 10.48 17.78 25.43
N LEU A 1086 9.64 18.13 26.40
CA LEU A 1086 9.91 17.89 27.82
C LEU A 1086 9.78 16.40 28.17
N GLY A 1087 9.07 15.60 27.36
CA GLY A 1087 8.89 14.16 27.59
C GLY A 1087 10.21 13.41 27.74
N GLN A 1088 11.27 13.84 27.04
CA GLN A 1088 12.59 13.22 27.16
C GLN A 1088 13.19 13.33 28.57
N LEU A 1089 12.85 14.39 29.34
CA LEU A 1089 13.33 14.57 30.71
C LEU A 1089 12.59 13.63 31.67
N TYR A 1090 11.28 13.42 31.45
CA TYR A 1090 10.48 12.43 32.18
C TYR A 1090 10.99 11.01 31.91
N GLU A 1091 11.24 10.69 30.63
CA GLU A 1091 11.83 9.41 30.23
C GLU A 1091 13.19 9.19 30.91
N THR A 1092 14.05 10.21 30.91
CA THR A 1092 15.39 10.16 31.53
C THR A 1092 15.30 9.87 33.03
N ALA A 1093 14.42 10.58 33.74
CA ALA A 1093 14.23 10.45 35.18
C ALA A 1093 13.66 9.07 35.56
N LEU A 1094 12.54 8.68 34.94
CA LEU A 1094 11.91 7.38 35.20
C LEU A 1094 12.82 6.21 34.77
N GLY A 1095 13.58 6.38 33.69
CA GLY A 1095 14.60 5.44 33.22
C GLY A 1095 15.70 5.20 34.24
N TRP A 1096 16.09 6.24 34.97
CA TRP A 1096 17.09 6.11 36.02
C TRP A 1096 16.58 5.25 37.19
N ALA A 1097 15.35 5.51 37.64
CA ALA A 1097 14.68 4.69 38.65
C ALA A 1097 14.51 3.25 38.17
N ALA A 1098 14.04 3.05 36.94
CA ALA A 1098 13.84 1.73 36.32
C ALA A 1098 15.13 0.90 36.32
N LYS A 1099 16.26 1.50 35.92
CA LYS A 1099 17.55 0.82 35.87
C LYS A 1099 18.08 0.43 37.25
N LYS A 1100 17.89 1.28 38.27
CA LYS A 1100 18.31 0.98 39.66
C LYS A 1100 17.42 -0.08 40.32
N LEU A 1101 16.11 -0.05 40.05
CA LEU A 1101 15.14 -1.02 40.61
C LEU A 1101 15.08 -2.34 39.83
N GLY A 1102 15.57 -2.38 38.59
CA GLY A 1102 15.50 -3.56 37.71
C GLY A 1102 14.08 -3.83 37.16
N VAL A 1103 13.25 -2.80 37.07
CA VAL A 1103 11.85 -2.89 36.61
C VAL A 1103 11.67 -2.22 35.24
N HIS A 1104 10.60 -2.59 34.54
CA HIS A 1104 10.19 -1.95 33.29
C HIS A 1104 8.85 -1.27 33.49
N PHE A 1105 8.69 -0.08 32.91
CA PHE A 1105 7.46 0.71 33.00
C PHE A 1105 6.73 0.75 31.66
N ALA A 1106 5.40 0.86 31.74
CA ALA A 1106 4.53 1.19 30.63
C ALA A 1106 3.81 2.50 30.99
N THR A 1107 4.08 3.55 30.22
CA THR A 1107 3.44 4.86 30.29
C THR A 1107 2.64 5.06 28.99
N PRO A 1108 1.36 4.66 28.95
CA PRO A 1108 0.50 4.88 27.80
C PRO A 1108 0.38 6.36 27.45
N ILE A 1109 0.01 6.64 26.21
CA ILE A 1109 -0.13 7.99 25.69
C ILE A 1109 -1.33 8.68 26.35
N PHE A 1110 -1.19 9.95 26.76
CA PHE A 1110 -2.26 10.74 27.40
C PHE A 1110 -2.82 10.16 28.70
N ASP A 1111 -2.27 9.04 29.16
CA ASP A 1111 -2.61 8.32 30.40
C ASP A 1111 -1.33 7.77 31.05
N GLY A 1112 -0.27 8.58 30.98
CA GLY A 1112 1.07 8.25 31.44
C GLY A 1112 1.32 8.57 32.91
N ALA A 1113 2.54 8.27 33.38
CA ALA A 1113 2.95 8.57 34.74
C ALA A 1113 3.01 10.09 34.99
N THR A 1114 2.44 10.53 36.10
CA THR A 1114 2.56 11.92 36.56
C THR A 1114 3.95 12.18 37.14
N TRP A 1115 4.37 13.45 37.21
CA TRP A 1115 5.66 13.80 37.80
C TRP A 1115 5.80 13.35 39.26
N ASP A 1116 4.71 13.38 40.04
CA ASP A 1116 4.74 12.93 41.43
C ASP A 1116 4.99 11.43 41.54
N GLU A 1117 4.37 10.62 40.69
CA GLU A 1117 4.64 9.19 40.62
C GLU A 1117 6.08 8.91 40.19
N VAL A 1118 6.60 9.64 39.20
CA VAL A 1118 8.01 9.55 38.79
C VAL A 1118 8.93 9.89 39.98
N GLY A 1119 8.60 10.94 40.73
CA GLY A 1119 9.31 11.35 41.94
C GLY A 1119 9.31 10.27 43.02
N ASP A 1120 8.17 9.62 43.25
CA ASP A 1120 8.03 8.54 44.23
C ASP A 1120 8.86 7.31 43.83
N TYR A 1121 8.94 6.98 42.54
CA TYR A 1121 9.81 5.89 42.06
C TYR A 1121 11.29 6.23 42.12
N LEU A 1122 11.67 7.50 41.92
CA LEU A 1122 13.03 7.97 42.15
C LEU A 1122 13.43 7.81 43.62
N GLU A 1123 12.57 8.23 44.56
CA GLU A 1123 12.82 8.07 45.99
C GLU A 1123 12.90 6.59 46.40
N LYS A 1124 12.00 5.74 45.89
CA LYS A 1124 12.07 4.27 46.08
C LYS A 1124 13.38 3.68 45.58
N ALA A 1125 13.97 4.25 44.53
CA ALA A 1125 15.26 3.84 43.99
C ALA A 1125 16.48 4.42 44.75
N GLY A 1126 16.25 5.24 45.79
CA GLY A 1126 17.31 5.95 46.52
C GLY A 1126 17.93 7.10 45.73
N LEU A 1127 17.21 7.64 44.74
CA LEU A 1127 17.63 8.75 43.90
C LEU A 1127 16.94 10.06 44.30
N PRO A 1128 17.51 11.24 43.96
CA PRO A 1128 16.86 12.52 44.21
C PRO A 1128 15.53 12.64 43.46
N ARG A 1129 14.45 13.07 44.14
CA ARG A 1129 13.12 13.33 43.55
C ARG A 1129 13.16 14.25 42.33
N THR A 1130 14.14 15.15 42.27
CA THR A 1130 14.32 16.12 41.17
C THR A 1130 14.94 15.50 39.91
N GLY A 1131 15.47 14.28 39.96
CA GLY A 1131 16.22 13.66 38.86
C GLY A 1131 17.58 14.35 38.58
N LYS A 1132 18.05 15.21 39.48
CA LYS A 1132 19.32 15.93 39.36
C LYS A 1132 20.32 15.44 40.39
N THR A 1133 21.58 15.36 39.99
CA THR A 1133 22.68 14.94 40.86
C THR A 1133 23.93 15.76 40.60
N ILE A 1134 24.87 15.70 41.53
CA ILE A 1134 26.21 16.23 41.36
C ILE A 1134 26.96 15.33 40.37
N LEU A 1135 27.75 15.94 39.48
CA LEU A 1135 28.71 15.28 38.60
C LEU A 1135 30.11 15.84 38.84
N PHE A 1136 31.13 15.07 38.48
CA PHE A 1136 32.53 15.47 38.50
C PHE A 1136 33.10 15.48 37.07
N ASP A 1137 33.97 16.44 36.73
CA ASP A 1137 34.68 16.45 35.44
C ASP A 1137 35.72 15.33 35.44
N GLY A 1138 35.64 14.40 34.49
CA GLY A 1138 36.61 13.31 34.34
C GLY A 1138 38.04 13.79 34.15
N ARG A 1139 38.24 14.98 33.56
CA ARG A 1139 39.58 15.50 33.28
C ARG A 1139 40.29 16.13 34.46
N THR A 1140 39.57 16.91 35.27
CA THR A 1140 40.16 17.62 36.41
C THR A 1140 39.89 16.92 37.73
N GLY A 1141 38.82 16.12 37.81
CA GLY A 1141 38.30 15.53 39.04
C GLY A 1141 37.46 16.50 39.87
N ASP A 1142 37.31 17.75 39.42
CA ASP A 1142 36.56 18.78 40.16
C ASP A 1142 35.05 18.55 40.02
N GLN A 1143 34.32 18.93 41.07
CA GLN A 1143 32.88 18.94 41.07
C GLN A 1143 32.34 20.07 40.19
N PHE A 1144 31.29 19.81 39.40
CA PHE A 1144 30.57 20.90 38.71
C PHE A 1144 29.80 21.79 39.70
N ASP A 1145 29.73 23.09 39.41
CA ASP A 1145 29.11 24.12 40.27
C ASP A 1145 27.60 23.90 40.51
N HIS A 1146 26.92 23.26 39.56
CA HIS A 1146 25.49 23.03 39.60
C HIS A 1146 25.15 21.54 39.53
N VAL A 1147 24.03 21.17 40.16
CA VAL A 1147 23.45 19.83 39.98
C VAL A 1147 22.86 19.69 38.59
N ILE A 1148 23.19 18.58 37.93
CA ILE A 1148 22.88 18.32 36.53
C ILE A 1148 21.81 17.24 36.44
N THR A 1149 20.91 17.37 35.46
CA THR A 1149 19.93 16.33 35.16
C THR A 1149 20.65 15.13 34.55
N VAL A 1150 20.55 13.99 35.21
CA VAL A 1150 21.16 12.73 34.79
C VAL A 1150 20.09 11.64 34.84
N GLY A 1151 20.17 10.68 33.92
CA GLY A 1151 19.33 9.51 33.98
C GLY A 1151 19.45 8.66 32.73
N VAL A 1152 18.49 7.76 32.51
CA VAL A 1152 18.60 6.77 31.44
C VAL A 1152 17.54 7.05 30.38
N ILE A 1153 17.98 7.27 29.16
CA ILE A 1153 17.11 7.56 28.01
C ILE A 1153 17.29 6.51 26.92
N TYR A 1154 16.24 6.25 26.15
CA TYR A 1154 16.28 5.32 25.02
C TYR A 1154 16.73 6.03 23.73
N MET A 1155 17.92 5.65 23.24
CA MET A 1155 18.55 6.27 22.08
C MET A 1155 18.70 5.29 20.92
N LEU A 1156 18.48 5.79 19.70
CA LEU A 1156 18.47 5.05 18.45
C LEU A 1156 19.64 5.48 17.55
N LYS A 1157 20.21 4.52 16.81
CA LYS A 1157 21.12 4.78 15.68
C LYS A 1157 20.29 4.80 14.38
N LEU A 1158 20.37 5.89 13.62
CA LEU A 1158 19.60 6.03 12.39
C LEU A 1158 20.35 5.47 11.18
N SER A 1159 19.63 5.18 10.09
CA SER A 1159 20.18 4.69 8.81
C SER A 1159 21.06 5.71 8.07
N HIS A 1160 21.09 6.95 8.54
CA HIS A 1160 21.93 8.02 8.00
C HIS A 1160 23.37 7.90 8.50
N LEU A 1161 24.13 7.01 7.88
CA LEU A 1161 25.52 6.72 8.23
C LEU A 1161 26.49 7.61 7.46
N VAL A 1162 27.59 8.00 8.11
CA VAL A 1162 28.57 8.91 7.53
C VAL A 1162 29.28 8.29 6.31
N GLU A 1163 29.62 7.00 6.38
CA GLU A 1163 30.30 6.27 5.30
C GLU A 1163 29.48 6.24 4.00
N ASP A 1164 28.16 6.28 4.08
CA ASP A 1164 27.29 6.32 2.90
C ASP A 1164 27.23 7.72 2.29
N LYS A 1165 27.41 8.77 3.10
CA LYS A 1165 27.31 10.17 2.69
C LYS A 1165 28.62 10.78 2.20
N ILE A 1166 29.76 10.31 2.71
CA ILE A 1166 31.05 10.78 2.23
C ILE A 1166 31.19 10.37 0.76
N HIS A 1167 31.45 11.38 -0.07
CA HIS A 1167 31.69 11.24 -1.50
C HIS A 1167 32.69 12.30 -1.95
N ALA A 1168 33.72 11.86 -2.66
CA ALA A 1168 34.73 12.74 -3.22
C ALA A 1168 35.03 12.31 -4.66
N ARG A 1169 35.27 13.29 -5.53
CA ARG A 1169 35.60 13.07 -6.93
C ARG A 1169 36.73 14.01 -7.32
N SER A 1170 37.75 13.47 -7.97
CA SER A 1170 38.71 14.23 -8.75
C SER A 1170 38.32 14.18 -10.23
N ILE A 1171 38.34 13.00 -10.83
CA ILE A 1171 37.91 12.69 -12.20
C ILE A 1171 36.94 11.52 -12.16
N GLY A 1172 36.06 11.43 -13.15
CA GLY A 1172 35.10 10.34 -13.23
C GLY A 1172 34.45 10.27 -14.62
N PRO A 1173 33.39 9.46 -14.77
CA PRO A 1173 32.65 9.40 -16.02
C PRO A 1173 31.90 10.72 -16.30
N TYR A 1174 31.64 10.94 -17.59
CA TYR A 1174 30.97 12.11 -18.13
C TYR A 1174 29.77 11.67 -18.97
N SER A 1175 28.75 12.52 -19.01
CA SER A 1175 27.59 12.37 -19.89
C SER A 1175 28.02 12.38 -21.35
N LEU A 1176 27.49 11.46 -22.15
CA LEU A 1176 27.79 11.42 -23.59
C LEU A 1176 27.25 12.65 -24.32
N ILE A 1177 26.11 13.18 -23.89
CA ILE A 1177 25.39 14.27 -24.57
C ILE A 1177 25.99 15.62 -24.16
N THR A 1178 25.97 15.92 -22.86
CA THR A 1178 26.35 17.25 -22.35
C THR A 1178 27.82 17.36 -22.00
N GLN A 1179 28.59 16.26 -22.03
CA GLN A 1179 29.98 16.19 -21.59
C GLN A 1179 30.23 16.61 -20.13
N GLN A 1180 29.16 16.81 -19.34
CA GLN A 1180 29.24 17.14 -17.92
C GLN A 1180 29.55 15.91 -17.06
N PRO A 1181 30.19 16.08 -15.89
CA PRO A 1181 30.26 15.04 -14.87
C PRO A 1181 28.90 14.38 -14.64
N LEU A 1182 28.87 13.04 -14.60
CA LEU A 1182 27.65 12.34 -14.18
C LEU A 1182 27.24 12.75 -12.76
N GLY A 1183 25.97 12.57 -12.41
CA GLY A 1183 25.46 12.85 -11.06
C GLY A 1183 25.46 11.62 -10.16
N GLY A 1184 25.73 11.83 -8.87
CA GLY A 1184 25.52 10.82 -7.82
C GLY A 1184 26.69 9.88 -7.52
N LYS A 1185 26.77 9.41 -6.27
CA LYS A 1185 27.87 8.59 -5.74
C LYS A 1185 28.08 7.26 -6.49
N ALA A 1186 27.00 6.58 -6.86
CA ALA A 1186 27.05 5.28 -7.53
C ALA A 1186 27.78 5.31 -8.88
N GLN A 1187 27.78 6.46 -9.57
CA GLN A 1187 28.46 6.67 -10.84
C GLN A 1187 29.78 7.44 -10.67
N PHE A 1188 30.29 7.61 -9.45
CA PHE A 1188 31.39 8.53 -9.15
C PHE A 1188 31.14 9.93 -9.73
N GLY A 1189 29.92 10.42 -9.55
CA GLY A 1189 29.45 11.69 -10.10
C GLY A 1189 30.03 12.94 -9.42
N GLY A 1190 29.93 14.10 -10.06
CA GLY A 1190 30.29 15.39 -9.48
C GLY A 1190 29.20 15.97 -8.59
N GLN A 1191 29.55 16.96 -7.76
CA GLN A 1191 28.58 17.82 -7.09
C GLN A 1191 27.95 18.78 -8.11
N ARG A 1192 26.66 19.07 -7.92
CA ARG A 1192 25.97 20.08 -8.73
C ARG A 1192 26.29 21.47 -8.18
N LEU A 1193 26.85 22.35 -9.03
CA LEU A 1193 26.88 23.79 -8.80
C LEU A 1193 25.61 24.38 -9.43
N GLY A 1194 24.70 24.88 -8.62
CA GLY A 1194 23.44 25.48 -9.05
C GLY A 1194 23.54 26.98 -9.22
N GLU A 1195 22.41 27.58 -9.58
CA GLU A 1195 22.28 29.02 -9.82
C GLU A 1195 22.60 29.85 -8.56
N MET A 1196 22.15 29.39 -7.38
CA MET A 1196 22.41 30.09 -6.13
C MET A 1196 23.90 30.10 -5.74
N GLU A 1197 24.62 29.01 -5.99
CA GLU A 1197 26.07 28.95 -5.74
C GLU A 1197 26.84 29.82 -6.74
N VAL A 1198 26.36 29.93 -7.99
CA VAL A 1198 26.91 30.86 -8.97
C VAL A 1198 26.74 32.30 -8.51
N TRP A 1199 25.54 32.70 -8.08
CA TRP A 1199 25.30 34.05 -7.55
C TRP A 1199 26.19 34.37 -6.35
N ALA A 1200 26.46 33.38 -5.49
CA ALA A 1200 27.37 33.55 -4.37
C ALA A 1200 28.79 33.89 -4.86
N LEU A 1201 29.31 33.18 -5.87
CA LEU A 1201 30.63 33.45 -6.45
C LEU A 1201 30.68 34.80 -7.17
N GLU A 1202 29.61 35.18 -7.87
CA GLU A 1202 29.46 36.49 -8.50
C GLU A 1202 29.48 37.62 -7.47
N ALA A 1203 28.75 37.46 -6.35
CA ALA A 1203 28.71 38.44 -5.28
C ALA A 1203 30.09 38.67 -4.62
N TYR A 1204 30.94 37.65 -4.56
CA TYR A 1204 32.33 37.78 -4.12
C TYR A 1204 33.27 38.36 -5.18
N GLY A 1205 32.83 38.52 -6.44
CA GLY A 1205 33.68 38.90 -7.56
C GLY A 1205 34.68 37.80 -7.96
N ALA A 1206 34.40 36.54 -7.63
CA ALA A 1206 35.29 35.40 -7.85
C ALA A 1206 35.21 34.87 -9.29
N ALA A 1207 35.43 35.75 -10.28
CA ALA A 1207 35.21 35.47 -11.70
C ALA A 1207 36.03 34.27 -12.23
N HIS A 1208 37.31 34.15 -11.85
CA HIS A 1208 38.15 33.02 -12.29
C HIS A 1208 37.71 31.69 -11.70
N THR A 1209 37.29 31.68 -10.42
CA THR A 1209 36.76 30.47 -9.77
C THR A 1209 35.47 30.03 -10.44
N LEU A 1210 34.58 30.99 -10.73
CA LEU A 1210 33.32 30.71 -11.43
C LEU A 1210 33.59 30.18 -12.85
N GLN A 1211 34.47 30.85 -13.60
CA GLN A 1211 34.87 30.43 -14.94
C GLN A 1211 35.46 29.01 -14.93
N GLU A 1212 36.35 28.70 -13.98
CA GLU A 1212 36.94 27.38 -13.83
C GLU A 1212 35.87 26.30 -13.57
N MET A 1213 34.95 26.57 -12.64
CA MET A 1213 33.89 25.64 -12.26
C MET A 1213 32.91 25.36 -13.41
N LEU A 1214 32.57 26.38 -14.21
CA LEU A 1214 31.64 26.25 -15.32
C LEU A 1214 32.26 25.66 -16.59
N THR A 1215 33.59 25.71 -16.75
CA THR A 1215 34.29 25.28 -17.98
C THR A 1215 35.17 24.04 -17.75
N VAL A 1216 36.43 24.24 -17.36
CA VAL A 1216 37.48 23.21 -17.28
C VAL A 1216 37.23 22.13 -16.25
N LYS A 1217 36.43 22.40 -15.20
CA LYS A 1217 35.97 21.37 -14.24
C LYS A 1217 34.69 20.66 -14.67
N SER A 1218 34.02 21.14 -15.70
CA SER A 1218 32.71 20.68 -16.16
C SER A 1218 32.79 20.07 -17.56
N ASP A 1219 32.39 20.81 -18.60
CA ASP A 1219 32.07 20.32 -19.93
C ASP A 1219 33.06 20.75 -21.02
N ASP A 1220 34.10 21.53 -20.70
CA ASP A 1220 35.21 21.78 -21.63
C ASP A 1220 36.10 20.54 -21.75
N VAL A 1221 35.87 19.75 -22.82
CA VAL A 1221 36.54 18.47 -23.07
C VAL A 1221 38.06 18.62 -23.25
N GLN A 1222 38.49 19.64 -23.98
CA GLN A 1222 39.91 19.86 -24.23
C GLN A 1222 40.58 20.57 -23.06
N GLY A 1223 39.90 21.57 -22.49
CA GLY A 1223 40.38 22.33 -21.35
C GLY A 1223 40.60 21.45 -20.12
N ARG A 1224 39.68 20.52 -19.81
CA ARG A 1224 39.85 19.61 -18.66
C ARG A 1224 41.04 18.66 -18.80
N ALA A 1225 41.30 18.14 -20.01
CA ALA A 1225 42.43 17.24 -20.27
C ALA A 1225 43.76 17.99 -20.13
N LYS A 1226 43.84 19.18 -20.73
CA LYS A 1226 45.00 20.07 -20.59
C LYS A 1226 45.20 20.52 -19.15
N MET A 1227 44.12 20.87 -18.44
CA MET A 1227 44.18 21.27 -17.03
C MET A 1227 44.76 20.16 -16.17
N TYR A 1228 44.35 18.90 -16.39
CA TYR A 1228 44.94 17.77 -15.67
C TYR A 1228 46.43 17.62 -15.98
N GLU A 1229 46.81 17.72 -17.26
CA GLU A 1229 48.21 17.66 -17.68
C GLU A 1229 49.06 18.77 -17.06
N THR A 1230 48.58 20.02 -17.06
CA THR A 1230 49.29 21.16 -16.47
C THR A 1230 49.41 21.02 -14.96
N ILE A 1231 48.37 20.54 -14.27
CA ILE A 1231 48.44 20.25 -12.82
C ILE A 1231 49.51 19.20 -12.52
N VAL A 1232 49.58 18.11 -13.30
CA VAL A 1232 50.59 17.06 -13.13
C VAL A 1232 52.01 17.58 -13.42
N LYS A 1233 52.16 18.47 -14.40
CA LYS A 1233 53.43 19.12 -14.75
C LYS A 1233 53.82 20.27 -13.81
N GLY A 1234 52.91 20.76 -12.97
CA GLY A 1234 53.11 21.95 -12.14
C GLY A 1234 53.15 23.26 -12.95
N GLU A 1235 52.49 23.29 -14.11
CA GLU A 1235 52.39 24.45 -14.99
C GLU A 1235 51.13 25.29 -14.69
N ASN A 1236 51.10 26.51 -15.21
CA ASN A 1236 49.95 27.39 -15.07
C ASN A 1236 48.70 26.84 -15.78
N MET A 1237 47.54 27.22 -15.26
CA MET A 1237 46.23 26.80 -15.78
C MET A 1237 46.05 27.23 -17.24
N PRO A 1238 45.47 26.36 -18.10
CA PRO A 1238 45.18 26.70 -19.48
C PRO A 1238 44.02 27.70 -19.55
N ASN A 1239 43.96 28.46 -20.65
CA ASN A 1239 42.78 29.27 -20.95
C ASN A 1239 41.58 28.37 -21.26
N PRO A 1240 40.40 28.62 -20.67
CA PRO A 1240 39.20 27.83 -20.89
C PRO A 1240 38.64 28.06 -22.29
N ASN A 1241 38.03 27.02 -22.87
CA ASN A 1241 37.32 27.08 -24.13
C ASN A 1241 35.81 27.23 -23.93
N ILE A 1242 35.05 27.24 -25.02
CA ILE A 1242 33.58 27.28 -25.00
C ILE A 1242 33.02 25.98 -24.38
N PRO A 1243 32.11 26.07 -23.40
CA PRO A 1243 31.38 24.94 -22.84
C PRO A 1243 30.65 24.10 -23.90
N GLU A 1244 30.70 22.78 -23.79
CA GLU A 1244 29.99 21.91 -24.73
C GLU A 1244 28.46 22.05 -24.60
N SER A 1245 27.95 22.34 -23.40
CA SER A 1245 26.52 22.63 -23.21
C SER A 1245 26.03 23.82 -24.05
N PHE A 1246 26.88 24.83 -24.25
CA PHE A 1246 26.57 25.96 -25.14
C PHE A 1246 26.58 25.54 -26.61
N ASN A 1247 27.53 24.71 -27.03
CA ASN A 1247 27.55 24.14 -28.39
C ASN A 1247 26.28 23.32 -28.66
N VAL A 1248 25.86 22.49 -27.71
CA VAL A 1248 24.60 21.71 -27.81
C VAL A 1248 23.41 22.65 -27.97
N LEU A 1249 23.30 23.71 -27.17
CA LEU A 1249 22.23 24.71 -27.29
C LEU A 1249 22.19 25.36 -28.68
N VAL A 1250 23.35 25.78 -29.21
CA VAL A 1250 23.44 26.36 -30.55
C VAL A 1250 22.94 25.36 -31.60
N ARG A 1251 23.29 24.08 -31.47
CA ARG A 1251 22.82 23.02 -32.39
C ARG A 1251 21.33 22.73 -32.24
N GLU A 1252 20.78 22.73 -31.03
CA GLU A 1252 19.35 22.57 -30.79
C GLU A 1252 18.54 23.70 -31.42
N LEU A 1253 19.00 24.94 -31.27
CA LEU A 1253 18.37 26.11 -31.88
C LEU A 1253 18.50 26.11 -33.42
N GLN A 1254 19.67 25.72 -33.96
CA GLN A 1254 19.83 25.49 -35.41
C GLN A 1254 18.92 24.36 -35.92
N GLY A 1255 18.65 23.35 -35.10
CA GLY A 1255 17.66 22.30 -35.38
C GLY A 1255 16.23 22.80 -35.49
N LEU A 1256 15.91 23.95 -34.90
CA LEU A 1256 14.64 24.68 -35.08
C LEU A 1256 14.64 25.57 -36.33
N CYS A 1257 15.64 25.44 -37.21
CA CYS A 1257 15.87 26.28 -38.40
C CYS A 1257 16.16 27.75 -38.07
N LEU A 1258 16.71 28.04 -36.88
CA LEU A 1258 17.21 29.38 -36.53
C LEU A 1258 18.67 29.49 -36.94
N ASP A 1259 19.02 30.49 -37.75
CA ASP A 1259 20.42 30.77 -38.09
C ASP A 1259 21.09 31.49 -36.91
N ILE A 1260 21.99 30.78 -36.22
CA ILE A 1260 22.76 31.31 -35.09
C ILE A 1260 24.22 31.37 -35.50
N VAL A 1261 24.72 32.61 -35.53
CA VAL A 1261 26.11 32.95 -35.78
C VAL A 1261 26.69 33.55 -34.50
N ILE A 1262 27.85 33.05 -34.08
CA ILE A 1262 28.65 33.64 -33.00
C ILE A 1262 29.62 34.60 -33.68
N GLU A 1263 29.42 35.92 -33.50
CA GLU A 1263 30.28 36.98 -34.06
C GLU A 1263 31.59 37.17 -33.28
#